data_AF-A0A1C4U6V2-F1
#
_entry.id   AF-A0A1C4U6V2-F1
#
_cell.length_a   1.000
_cell.length_b   1.000
_cell.length_c   1.000
_cell.angle_alpha   90.00
_cell.angle_beta   90.00
_cell.angle_gamma   90.00
#
_symmetry.space_group_name_H-M   'P 1'
#
loop_
_entity.id
_entity.type
_entity.pdbx_description
1 polymer ?
#
loop_
_entity_poly.entity_id
_entity_poly.type
_entity_poly.pdbx_seq_one_letter_code
_entity_poly.pdbx_strand_id
1 'polypeptide(L)'
;MTTHPDPALREAPGAFPADSAGTAAVLPQPGPVDDWAPGVDTVPRATDTPDELQPYAELGLRDDEYDRIRHILGRRPTQAELAMYSIMWSEHCSYKSSKVHLRQFAEKAPQSDRMLAGIGENAGVVRVSDELAVTFKVESHNHPSFVEPYQGAATGVGGIVRDILAMGARPVAVMDPLRFGAADHPDTARVLPGVVAGVGGYGNCLGLPNIGGEVVFDPCYQGNPLVNALCLGVLPVDRLQKKEAAGPGNVVVLMGAKTGRDGIGGVSVLASATFDDESQQRRPSVQVGDPFMEKLLIEACLELYDAELVVGIQDLGGAGLTCALTETAAAAGTGMRVWLERVPLREPSMEPHEILASESQERMLLVVAPEKLEAVLKIAEKWGVWATAIGEVTPPTADGQPGRLVITWRDQLVVDVPPGSLVDDGPVYARPMREPADLILLQADRAETLPRPSTPEALRETVLRMIASPNLADKTWVTEQYDRYVLGNTVLAQPEDAGVIRIDERTGLGVALSVDGNGRYARLDPYQGAKLALAEAYRNVAATGAKPIAVTDCLNFGSPEDPGVMWQFAEAVRGLADGCLELGIPVTGGNVSFYNQTGAAAIHPTPVVGVLGVLDNVADRVPMGFIPRPAGDHDQLFLLGETHVELSGSEWAWVTHEHLGGIPPQVDLARERQLGELLAAAARVGHLSSAHDLSDGGLAQSLVESCLRRGVGARVAVPEQFANGSMPFVFLFSESAGRVLVSVPRGHEKAFTALCAEHGVPWEVIGVTDPAGGALEVQGQFRIGLDELRGAHTATLPRLFGGAEGAQPAEAAPEDSPAAEAAEAAPEGSPAAETAPESSPTAETAPEDSPTDSGDPDQAPVPDQP
;
A
#
# COMPACT_ATOMS: atom_id res chain seq x y z
N MET A 1 -32.16 6.32 -9.76
CA MET A 1 -33.47 6.97 -9.51
C MET A 1 -33.24 8.47 -9.42
N THR A 2 -34.16 9.31 -9.91
CA THR A 2 -33.90 10.75 -10.11
C THR A 2 -34.96 11.64 -9.47
N THR A 3 -34.53 12.55 -8.58
CA THR A 3 -35.35 13.66 -8.07
C THR A 3 -34.48 14.90 -7.85
N HIS A 4 -34.60 15.90 -8.74
CA HIS A 4 -34.00 17.22 -8.56
C HIS A 4 -34.84 18.10 -7.63
N PRO A 5 -34.21 19.00 -6.85
CA PRO A 5 -34.85 20.21 -6.33
C PRO A 5 -34.61 21.45 -7.22
N ASP A 6 -35.53 22.40 -7.14
CA ASP A 6 -35.66 23.60 -7.98
C ASP A 6 -34.70 24.75 -7.56
N PRO A 7 -34.04 25.46 -8.51
CA PRO A 7 -33.09 26.54 -8.19
C PRO A 7 -33.76 27.92 -8.06
N ALA A 8 -34.22 28.27 -6.85
CA ALA A 8 -34.71 29.62 -6.57
C ALA A 8 -34.25 30.14 -5.19
N LEU A 9 -33.15 30.90 -5.17
CA LEU A 9 -32.93 32.12 -4.35
C LEU A 9 -31.51 32.68 -4.60
N ARG A 10 -31.42 33.71 -5.43
CA ARG A 10 -30.23 34.55 -5.60
C ARG A 10 -30.51 35.93 -5.00
N GLU A 11 -29.79 36.31 -3.95
CA GLU A 11 -29.56 37.72 -3.59
C GLU A 11 -28.12 37.90 -3.07
N ALA A 12 -27.53 39.05 -3.39
CA ALA A 12 -26.18 39.49 -3.01
C ALA A 12 -26.08 41.01 -3.20
N PRO A 13 -25.04 41.70 -2.71
CA PRO A 13 -24.33 41.53 -1.43
C PRO A 13 -24.36 42.83 -0.59
N GLY A 14 -24.21 42.73 0.73
CA GLY A 14 -24.13 43.88 1.64
C GLY A 14 -22.69 44.24 2.02
N ALA A 15 -22.26 45.49 1.77
CA ALA A 15 -20.93 45.97 2.11
C ALA A 15 -20.79 46.38 3.59
N PHE A 16 -19.60 46.18 4.16
CA PHE A 16 -19.17 46.73 5.47
C PHE A 16 -17.73 47.30 5.37
N PRO A 17 -17.31 48.17 6.31
CA PRO A 17 -16.48 49.34 5.95
C PRO A 17 -15.00 49.21 6.33
N ALA A 18 -14.21 50.14 5.79
CA ALA A 18 -12.84 50.37 6.21
C ALA A 18 -12.77 51.18 7.51
N ASP A 19 -11.75 50.92 8.36
CA ASP A 19 -11.05 52.01 9.04
C ASP A 19 -9.60 51.67 9.44
N SER A 20 -8.93 52.73 9.86
CA SER A 20 -7.51 53.08 9.97
C SER A 20 -6.56 52.29 10.90
N ALA A 21 -5.40 51.97 10.33
CA ALA A 21 -4.03 52.33 10.75
C ALA A 21 -3.61 52.36 12.25
N GLY A 22 -2.51 51.65 12.54
CA GLY A 22 -1.63 51.89 13.70
C GLY A 22 -0.19 51.48 13.40
N THR A 23 0.77 52.40 13.53
CA THR A 23 2.19 52.17 13.19
C THR A 23 3.05 51.89 14.43
N ALA A 24 3.86 50.83 14.38
CA ALA A 24 4.97 50.59 15.29
C ALA A 24 6.14 49.93 14.52
N ALA A 25 7.37 50.38 14.76
CA ALA A 25 8.54 49.95 14.00
C ALA A 25 9.04 48.57 14.45
N VAL A 26 9.33 47.69 13.50
CA VAL A 26 9.93 46.36 13.72
C VAL A 26 11.16 46.22 12.82
N LEU A 27 12.18 45.51 13.34
CA LEU A 27 13.43 45.17 12.68
C LEU A 27 13.19 44.32 11.40
N PRO A 28 14.13 44.27 10.43
CA PRO A 28 13.94 43.49 9.21
C PRO A 28 13.78 42.00 9.52
N GLN A 29 12.55 41.52 9.34
CA GLN A 29 12.21 40.09 9.22
C GLN A 29 12.68 39.57 7.85
N PRO A 30 12.88 38.25 7.67
CA PRO A 30 12.98 37.69 6.33
C PRO A 30 11.69 38.01 5.57
N GLY A 31 11.82 38.49 4.33
CA GLY A 31 10.69 38.94 3.53
C GLY A 31 9.78 37.79 3.08
N PRO A 32 8.50 38.05 2.79
CA PRO A 32 7.65 37.08 2.11
C PRO A 32 8.18 36.80 0.70
N VAL A 33 8.02 35.55 0.24
CA VAL A 33 8.43 35.09 -1.09
C VAL A 33 7.45 35.60 -2.15
N ASP A 34 7.55 36.89 -2.47
CA ASP A 34 6.63 37.60 -3.39
C ASP A 34 7.38 38.55 -4.35
N ASP A 35 8.71 38.41 -4.44
CA ASP A 35 9.62 39.34 -5.16
C ASP A 35 9.76 39.02 -6.67
N TRP A 36 8.82 38.25 -7.24
CA TRP A 36 8.71 38.05 -8.68
C TRP A 36 8.10 39.32 -9.33
N ALA A 37 8.94 40.08 -10.05
CA ALA A 37 8.54 41.35 -10.67
C ALA A 37 7.27 41.21 -11.56
N PRO A 38 6.38 42.23 -11.60
CA PRO A 38 5.07 42.10 -12.23
C PRO A 38 5.14 41.94 -13.76
N GLY A 39 5.04 40.70 -14.22
CA GLY A 39 4.94 40.31 -15.62
C GLY A 39 5.38 38.86 -15.84
N VAL A 40 4.73 38.16 -16.78
CA VAL A 40 5.06 36.77 -17.13
C VAL A 40 6.53 36.68 -17.56
N ASP A 41 7.27 35.73 -16.97
CA ASP A 41 8.67 35.49 -17.33
C ASP A 41 8.76 34.68 -18.63
N THR A 42 9.41 35.26 -19.65
CA THR A 42 9.42 34.74 -21.02
C THR A 42 10.83 34.38 -21.48
N VAL A 43 10.94 33.49 -22.47
CA VAL A 43 12.22 33.05 -23.04
C VAL A 43 13.08 34.23 -23.55
N PRO A 44 12.51 35.25 -24.24
CA PRO A 44 13.25 36.48 -24.55
C PRO A 44 13.72 37.25 -23.30
N ARG A 45 12.85 37.48 -22.30
CA ARG A 45 13.25 38.14 -21.05
C ARG A 45 14.40 37.41 -20.36
N ALA A 46 14.31 36.09 -20.25
CA ALA A 46 15.32 35.25 -19.63
C ALA A 46 16.68 35.28 -20.37
N THR A 47 16.66 35.64 -21.66
CA THR A 47 17.90 35.91 -22.43
C THR A 47 18.47 37.29 -22.10
N ASP A 48 17.63 38.30 -21.96
CA ASP A 48 18.01 39.68 -21.67
C ASP A 48 18.36 39.95 -20.18
N THR A 49 18.05 39.01 -19.29
CA THR A 49 18.22 39.15 -17.82
C THR A 49 19.03 38.00 -17.19
N PRO A 50 20.26 37.70 -17.66
CA PRO A 50 21.02 36.51 -17.25
C PRO A 50 21.39 36.48 -15.75
N ASP A 51 21.47 37.66 -15.12
CA ASP A 51 21.88 37.85 -13.72
C ASP A 51 20.68 38.06 -12.76
N GLU A 52 19.44 37.92 -13.23
CA GLU A 52 18.24 37.96 -12.39
C GLU A 52 18.22 36.72 -11.47
N LEU A 53 18.12 36.95 -10.15
CA LEU A 53 18.13 35.90 -9.14
C LEU A 53 16.86 35.06 -9.22
N GLN A 54 16.98 33.75 -8.97
CA GLN A 54 15.86 32.80 -8.98
C GLN A 54 15.95 31.88 -7.75
N PRO A 55 14.83 31.53 -7.09
CA PRO A 55 14.80 30.74 -5.87
C PRO A 55 14.87 29.22 -6.15
N TYR A 56 15.86 28.79 -6.95
CA TYR A 56 16.00 27.37 -7.33
C TYR A 56 16.19 26.44 -6.11
N ALA A 57 16.88 26.92 -5.07
CA ALA A 57 17.09 26.18 -3.82
C ALA A 57 15.77 25.95 -3.05
N GLU A 58 14.83 26.90 -3.07
CA GLU A 58 13.52 26.77 -2.42
C GLU A 58 12.62 25.75 -3.15
N LEU A 59 12.87 25.51 -4.45
CA LEU A 59 12.16 24.52 -5.25
C LEU A 59 12.78 23.11 -5.15
N GLY A 60 13.91 22.96 -4.46
CA GLY A 60 14.60 21.68 -4.21
C GLY A 60 15.81 21.39 -5.11
N LEU A 61 16.24 22.34 -5.96
CA LEU A 61 17.44 22.20 -6.81
C LEU A 61 18.72 22.61 -6.09
N ARG A 62 19.81 21.92 -6.38
CA ARG A 62 21.17 22.27 -5.94
C ARG A 62 21.84 23.27 -6.88
N ASP A 63 22.90 23.93 -6.41
CA ASP A 63 23.70 24.89 -7.20
C ASP A 63 24.23 24.25 -8.51
N ASP A 64 24.73 23.01 -8.45
CA ASP A 64 25.25 22.27 -9.60
C ASP A 64 24.16 21.80 -10.56
N GLU A 65 22.97 21.47 -10.04
CA GLU A 65 21.78 21.17 -10.84
C GLU A 65 21.32 22.44 -11.59
N TYR A 66 21.24 23.59 -10.91
CA TYR A 66 20.85 24.87 -11.53
C TYR A 66 21.86 25.38 -12.56
N ASP A 67 23.17 25.31 -12.29
CA ASP A 67 24.21 25.64 -13.27
C ASP A 67 24.14 24.74 -14.51
N ARG A 68 23.83 23.45 -14.33
CA ARG A 68 23.62 22.51 -15.45
C ARG A 68 22.39 22.87 -16.27
N ILE A 69 21.28 23.27 -15.64
CA ILE A 69 20.09 23.78 -16.34
C ILE A 69 20.43 25.03 -17.17
N ARG A 70 21.17 25.98 -16.59
CA ARG A 70 21.65 27.18 -17.32
C ARG A 70 22.53 26.81 -18.52
N HIS A 71 23.39 25.80 -18.38
CA HIS A 71 24.23 25.32 -19.47
C HIS A 71 23.41 24.66 -20.61
N ILE A 72 22.43 23.81 -20.26
CA ILE A 72 21.52 23.15 -21.22
C ILE A 72 20.72 24.17 -22.03
N LEU A 73 20.23 25.23 -21.38
CA LEU A 73 19.41 26.26 -22.03
C LEU A 73 20.23 27.37 -22.72
N GLY A 74 21.51 27.55 -22.35
CA GLY A 74 22.36 28.64 -22.83
C GLY A 74 22.00 30.03 -22.26
N ARG A 75 21.14 30.08 -21.25
CA ARG A 75 20.60 31.28 -20.56
C ARG A 75 20.05 30.88 -19.19
N ARG A 76 19.55 31.83 -18.39
CA ARG A 76 18.73 31.44 -17.22
C ARG A 76 17.42 30.77 -17.68
N PRO A 77 16.87 29.78 -16.95
CA PRO A 77 15.53 29.29 -17.21
C PRO A 77 14.49 30.40 -16.99
N THR A 78 13.33 30.30 -17.64
CA THR A 78 12.14 31.04 -17.20
C THR A 78 11.63 30.48 -15.87
N GLN A 79 10.74 31.19 -15.19
CA GLN A 79 10.02 30.66 -14.01
C GLN A 79 9.31 29.32 -14.31
N ALA A 80 8.68 29.19 -15.48
CA ALA A 80 8.01 27.97 -15.91
C ALA A 80 9.01 26.84 -16.16
N GLU A 81 10.10 27.09 -16.87
CA GLU A 81 11.16 26.11 -17.11
C GLU A 81 11.84 25.67 -15.81
N LEU A 82 12.12 26.60 -14.90
CA LEU A 82 12.74 26.29 -13.61
C LEU A 82 11.84 25.38 -12.78
N ALA A 83 10.53 25.66 -12.73
CA ALA A 83 9.56 24.77 -12.08
C ALA A 83 9.56 23.38 -12.74
N MET A 84 9.52 23.30 -14.09
CA MET A 84 9.56 22.03 -14.81
C MET A 84 10.82 21.21 -14.48
N TYR A 85 12.00 21.82 -14.52
CA TYR A 85 13.24 21.14 -14.14
C TYR A 85 13.25 20.72 -12.67
N SER A 86 12.80 21.58 -11.76
CA SER A 86 12.80 21.26 -10.32
C SER A 86 11.94 20.05 -9.98
N ILE A 87 10.82 19.88 -10.69
CA ILE A 87 9.93 18.74 -10.49
C ILE A 87 10.48 17.49 -11.19
N MET A 88 10.88 17.59 -12.46
CA MET A 88 11.39 16.42 -13.21
C MET A 88 12.73 15.89 -12.67
N TRP A 89 13.57 16.75 -12.09
CA TRP A 89 14.83 16.38 -11.43
C TRP A 89 14.69 16.17 -9.91
N SER A 90 13.46 16.13 -9.37
CA SER A 90 13.19 15.68 -8.00
C SER A 90 13.56 14.20 -7.81
N GLU A 91 13.74 13.74 -6.57
CA GLU A 91 14.03 12.32 -6.32
C GLU A 91 12.88 11.42 -6.79
N HIS A 92 11.64 11.84 -6.55
CA HIS A 92 10.42 11.10 -6.89
C HIS A 92 10.20 10.92 -8.41
N CYS A 93 10.51 11.92 -9.26
CA CYS A 93 10.40 11.76 -10.72
C CYS A 93 11.66 11.16 -11.35
N SER A 94 12.86 11.59 -10.96
CA SER A 94 14.10 11.20 -11.65
C SER A 94 14.72 9.90 -11.16
N TYR A 95 14.33 9.44 -9.96
CA TYR A 95 14.95 8.31 -9.25
C TYR A 95 16.48 8.52 -9.08
N LYS A 96 16.94 9.78 -8.96
CA LYS A 96 18.36 10.17 -9.08
C LYS A 96 19.31 9.42 -8.16
N SER A 97 18.87 8.96 -6.99
CA SER A 97 19.65 8.18 -6.04
C SER A 97 19.44 6.66 -6.15
N SER A 98 18.31 6.19 -6.68
CA SER A 98 17.98 4.76 -6.82
C SER A 98 18.31 4.16 -8.19
N LYS A 99 18.28 4.96 -9.27
CA LYS A 99 18.42 4.55 -10.69
C LYS A 99 19.72 3.80 -11.02
N VAL A 100 20.77 3.92 -10.20
CA VAL A 100 22.00 3.12 -10.34
C VAL A 100 21.86 1.69 -9.80
N HIS A 101 21.02 1.47 -8.79
CA HIS A 101 20.79 0.17 -8.17
C HIS A 101 19.68 -0.61 -8.87
N LEU A 102 18.59 0.07 -9.28
CA LEU A 102 17.43 -0.53 -9.95
C LEU A 102 17.76 -1.19 -11.29
N ARG A 103 18.88 -0.81 -11.94
CA ARG A 103 19.40 -1.47 -13.15
C ARG A 103 19.57 -2.97 -12.99
N GLN A 104 19.82 -3.44 -11.76
CA GLN A 104 19.91 -4.88 -11.46
C GLN A 104 18.65 -5.65 -11.88
N PHE A 105 17.45 -5.07 -11.80
CA PHE A 105 16.23 -5.76 -12.24
C PHE A 105 16.21 -6.04 -13.74
N ALA A 106 16.83 -5.17 -14.55
CA ALA A 106 17.00 -5.39 -15.99
C ALA A 106 18.22 -6.29 -16.31
N GLU A 107 19.35 -6.06 -15.63
CA GLU A 107 20.59 -6.83 -15.82
C GLU A 107 20.48 -8.30 -15.38
N LYS A 108 19.64 -8.57 -14.36
CA LYS A 108 19.34 -9.91 -13.81
C LYS A 108 17.94 -10.39 -14.17
N ALA A 109 17.27 -9.77 -15.16
CA ALA A 109 15.93 -10.18 -15.58
C ALA A 109 15.93 -11.66 -16.03
N PRO A 110 15.13 -12.54 -15.38
CA PRO A 110 14.96 -13.90 -15.88
C PRO A 110 14.27 -13.90 -17.25
N GLN A 111 14.61 -14.86 -18.09
CA GLN A 111 13.98 -14.98 -19.42
C GLN A 111 12.50 -15.30 -19.28
N SER A 112 11.64 -14.44 -19.83
CA SER A 112 10.18 -14.59 -19.82
C SER A 112 9.63 -14.38 -21.23
N ASP A 113 8.84 -15.35 -21.69
CA ASP A 113 8.03 -15.27 -22.92
C ASP A 113 6.70 -14.53 -22.70
N ARG A 114 6.38 -14.19 -21.44
CA ARG A 114 5.15 -13.52 -21.05
C ARG A 114 5.25 -12.00 -21.01
N MET A 115 6.45 -11.43 -20.87
CA MET A 115 6.60 -9.97 -20.78
C MET A 115 6.24 -9.29 -22.12
N LEU A 116 5.24 -8.42 -22.11
CA LEU A 116 4.86 -7.60 -23.27
C LEU A 116 5.39 -6.17 -23.16
N ALA A 117 5.41 -5.63 -21.93
CA ALA A 117 5.97 -4.33 -21.58
C ALA A 117 6.55 -4.41 -20.17
N GLY A 118 7.64 -3.70 -19.88
CA GLY A 118 8.33 -3.76 -18.59
C GLY A 118 8.88 -2.41 -18.15
N ILE A 119 9.95 -2.43 -17.34
CA ILE A 119 10.60 -1.24 -16.77
C ILE A 119 10.85 -0.17 -17.85
N GLY A 120 10.21 1.00 -17.68
CA GLY A 120 10.28 2.14 -18.60
C GLY A 120 8.90 2.60 -19.10
N GLU A 121 7.94 1.69 -19.18
CA GLU A 121 6.52 2.00 -19.37
C GLU A 121 5.82 2.32 -18.03
N ASN A 122 4.61 2.88 -18.07
CA ASN A 122 3.93 3.36 -16.85
C ASN A 122 3.59 2.22 -15.87
N ALA A 123 3.20 1.06 -16.40
CA ALA A 123 3.07 -0.19 -15.66
C ALA A 123 3.51 -1.39 -16.51
N GLY A 124 4.02 -2.44 -15.87
CA GLY A 124 4.47 -3.64 -16.56
C GLY A 124 3.30 -4.54 -16.99
N VAL A 125 3.43 -5.19 -18.15
CA VAL A 125 2.36 -5.94 -18.82
C VAL A 125 2.80 -7.37 -19.10
N VAL A 126 2.01 -8.33 -18.61
CA VAL A 126 2.32 -9.76 -18.64
C VAL A 126 1.20 -10.53 -19.33
N ARG A 127 1.55 -11.26 -20.38
CA ARG A 127 0.67 -12.21 -21.09
C ARG A 127 0.27 -13.36 -20.16
N VAL A 128 -1.03 -13.61 -20.08
CA VAL A 128 -1.61 -14.71 -19.30
C VAL A 128 -2.26 -15.79 -20.18
N SER A 129 -2.65 -15.45 -21.41
CA SER A 129 -3.07 -16.39 -22.46
C SER A 129 -2.69 -15.88 -23.86
N ASP A 130 -3.07 -16.59 -24.92
CA ASP A 130 -2.85 -16.11 -26.29
C ASP A 130 -3.64 -14.82 -26.60
N GLU A 131 -4.84 -14.68 -26.01
CA GLU A 131 -5.78 -13.58 -26.23
C GLU A 131 -5.67 -12.46 -25.15
N LEU A 132 -5.29 -12.79 -23.92
CA LEU A 132 -5.30 -11.86 -22.77
C LEU A 132 -3.92 -11.63 -22.14
N ALA A 133 -3.73 -10.38 -21.71
CA ALA A 133 -2.68 -9.94 -20.82
C ALA A 133 -3.27 -9.28 -19.57
N VAL A 134 -2.43 -9.11 -18.55
CA VAL A 134 -2.73 -8.30 -17.38
C VAL A 134 -1.60 -7.33 -17.11
N THR A 135 -1.91 -6.24 -16.42
CA THR A 135 -0.93 -5.28 -15.91
C THR A 135 -1.21 -5.06 -14.43
N PHE A 136 -0.14 -4.87 -13.67
CA PHE A 136 -0.21 -4.62 -12.24
C PHE A 136 1.01 -3.81 -11.81
N LYS A 137 0.79 -2.89 -10.88
CA LYS A 137 1.82 -2.00 -10.34
C LYS A 137 1.39 -1.60 -8.92
N VAL A 138 2.36 -1.40 -8.04
CA VAL A 138 2.19 -0.81 -6.71
C VAL A 138 2.89 0.55 -6.65
N GLU A 139 2.23 1.53 -6.03
CA GLU A 139 2.76 2.87 -5.76
C GLU A 139 2.61 3.24 -4.27
N SER A 140 3.11 4.41 -3.88
CA SER A 140 3.07 4.96 -2.52
C SER A 140 2.49 6.38 -2.49
N HIS A 141 1.71 6.71 -1.46
CA HIS A 141 1.25 8.06 -1.17
C HIS A 141 1.46 8.46 0.31
N ASN A 142 2.62 8.06 0.85
CA ASN A 142 3.02 8.16 2.26
C ASN A 142 2.89 9.57 2.83
N HIS A 143 3.65 10.55 2.31
CA HIS A 143 3.69 11.91 2.86
C HIS A 143 2.33 12.62 2.79
N PRO A 144 1.58 12.59 1.66
CA PRO A 144 0.22 13.13 1.61
C PRO A 144 -0.70 12.48 2.64
N SER A 145 -0.66 11.15 2.78
CA SER A 145 -1.53 10.40 3.71
C SER A 145 -1.19 10.62 5.19
N PHE A 146 -0.01 11.12 5.53
CA PHE A 146 0.28 11.56 6.90
C PHE A 146 -0.37 12.92 7.21
N VAL A 147 -0.35 13.85 6.24
CA VAL A 147 -0.80 15.24 6.36
C VAL A 147 -2.33 15.38 6.26
N GLU A 148 -2.93 14.75 5.26
CA GLU A 148 -4.38 14.62 5.05
C GLU A 148 -4.69 13.14 4.70
N PRO A 149 -5.04 12.31 5.70
CA PRO A 149 -5.11 10.86 5.52
C PRO A 149 -6.16 10.36 4.54
N TYR A 150 -7.32 11.03 4.45
CA TYR A 150 -8.39 10.59 3.56
C TYR A 150 -8.03 10.87 2.11
N GLN A 151 -7.64 12.11 1.82
CA GLN A 151 -7.33 12.53 0.46
C GLN A 151 -6.05 11.86 -0.04
N GLY A 152 -5.00 11.77 0.78
CA GLY A 152 -3.76 11.10 0.40
C GLY A 152 -3.98 9.63 0.01
N ALA A 153 -4.79 8.90 0.78
CA ALA A 153 -5.11 7.51 0.44
C ALA A 153 -6.00 7.41 -0.81
N ALA A 154 -6.99 8.29 -0.94
CA ALA A 154 -7.89 8.33 -2.09
C ALA A 154 -7.16 8.66 -3.41
N THR A 155 -6.29 9.67 -3.43
CA THR A 155 -5.49 10.03 -4.62
C THR A 155 -4.41 9.01 -4.92
N GLY A 156 -3.88 8.31 -3.90
CA GLY A 156 -3.02 7.13 -4.09
C GLY A 156 -3.71 6.02 -4.90
N VAL A 157 -4.97 5.69 -4.57
CA VAL A 157 -5.78 4.74 -5.36
C VAL A 157 -6.09 5.29 -6.76
N GLY A 158 -6.41 6.58 -6.89
CA GLY A 158 -6.69 7.21 -8.18
C GLY A 158 -5.49 7.24 -9.14
N GLY A 159 -4.29 7.52 -8.62
CA GLY A 159 -3.04 7.52 -9.40
C GLY A 159 -2.77 6.15 -10.03
N ILE A 160 -2.73 5.10 -9.21
CA ILE A 160 -2.40 3.75 -9.68
C ILE A 160 -3.47 3.17 -10.63
N VAL A 161 -4.73 3.62 -10.52
CA VAL A 161 -5.78 3.29 -11.48
C VAL A 161 -5.52 3.91 -12.86
N ARG A 162 -4.97 5.14 -12.92
CA ARG A 162 -4.64 5.81 -14.19
C ARG A 162 -3.42 5.22 -14.89
N ASP A 163 -2.39 4.78 -14.16
CA ASP A 163 -1.26 4.03 -14.72
C ASP A 163 -1.74 2.81 -15.52
N ILE A 164 -2.61 2.01 -14.89
CA ILE A 164 -3.19 0.80 -15.45
C ILE A 164 -4.05 1.13 -16.67
N LEU A 165 -4.82 2.23 -16.62
CA LEU A 165 -5.62 2.71 -17.73
C LEU A 165 -4.75 3.17 -18.91
N ALA A 166 -3.62 3.82 -18.66
CA ALA A 166 -2.68 4.31 -19.68
C ALA A 166 -2.07 3.17 -20.51
N MET A 167 -1.88 1.98 -19.92
CA MET A 167 -1.41 0.78 -20.64
C MET A 167 -2.45 0.15 -21.58
N GLY A 168 -3.69 0.65 -21.61
CA GLY A 168 -4.79 0.10 -22.41
C GLY A 168 -5.71 -0.87 -21.65
N ALA A 169 -5.48 -1.06 -20.35
CA ALA A 169 -6.19 -2.03 -19.54
C ALA A 169 -7.42 -1.45 -18.84
N ARG A 170 -8.41 -2.32 -18.61
CA ARG A 170 -9.50 -2.04 -17.69
C ARG A 170 -9.03 -2.40 -16.28
N PRO A 171 -9.01 -1.46 -15.31
CA PRO A 171 -8.84 -1.77 -13.89
C PRO A 171 -9.94 -2.76 -13.43
N VAL A 172 -9.56 -3.81 -12.70
CA VAL A 172 -10.48 -4.87 -12.22
C VAL A 172 -10.38 -5.17 -10.73
N ALA A 173 -9.31 -4.77 -10.05
CA ALA A 173 -9.14 -4.93 -8.61
C ALA A 173 -8.04 -4.00 -8.06
N VAL A 174 -8.05 -3.80 -6.73
CA VAL A 174 -7.00 -3.07 -5.99
C VAL A 174 -6.55 -3.83 -4.74
N MET A 175 -5.39 -3.45 -4.20
CA MET A 175 -4.89 -3.88 -2.89
C MET A 175 -4.17 -2.74 -2.15
N ASP A 176 -4.16 -2.77 -0.82
CA ASP A 176 -3.56 -1.73 0.04
C ASP A 176 -2.58 -2.30 1.10
N PRO A 177 -1.26 -2.25 0.84
CA PRO A 177 -0.24 -2.46 1.86
C PRO A 177 -0.07 -1.20 2.75
N LEU A 178 -0.56 -1.27 3.98
CA LEU A 178 -0.62 -0.14 4.93
C LEU A 178 0.26 -0.38 6.16
N ARG A 179 1.16 0.57 6.50
CA ARG A 179 1.99 0.56 7.72
C ARG A 179 1.73 1.80 8.56
N PHE A 180 1.50 1.61 9.85
CA PHE A 180 1.23 2.68 10.81
C PHE A 180 2.12 2.57 12.05
N GLY A 181 2.10 3.62 12.88
CA GLY A 181 2.76 3.66 14.18
C GLY A 181 2.21 2.62 15.17
N ALA A 182 2.51 2.79 16.46
CA ALA A 182 1.94 1.93 17.49
C ALA A 182 0.39 2.03 17.47
N ALA A 183 -0.29 0.89 17.55
CA ALA A 183 -1.73 0.80 17.28
C ALA A 183 -2.61 1.56 18.30
N ASP A 184 -2.11 1.72 19.53
CA ASP A 184 -2.73 2.46 20.64
C ASP A 184 -2.29 3.94 20.71
N HIS A 185 -1.37 4.37 19.84
CA HIS A 185 -0.91 5.75 19.83
C HIS A 185 -2.00 6.72 19.32
N PRO A 186 -2.23 7.88 19.96
CA PRO A 186 -3.29 8.82 19.57
C PRO A 186 -3.20 9.30 18.11
N ASP A 187 -1.99 9.40 17.56
CA ASP A 187 -1.80 9.81 16.17
C ASP A 187 -2.15 8.69 15.17
N THR A 188 -1.96 7.42 15.54
CA THR A 188 -2.41 6.28 14.74
C THR A 188 -3.94 6.25 14.66
N ALA A 189 -4.63 6.56 15.76
CA ALA A 189 -6.08 6.72 15.79
C ALA A 189 -6.60 7.93 14.98
N ARG A 190 -5.73 8.89 14.62
CA ARG A 190 -6.04 9.96 13.65
C ARG A 190 -5.83 9.50 12.21
N VAL A 191 -4.68 8.88 11.92
CA VAL A 191 -4.25 8.58 10.54
C VAL A 191 -5.02 7.39 9.98
N LEU A 192 -5.03 6.25 10.67
CA LEU A 192 -5.51 4.98 10.13
C LEU A 192 -6.99 5.05 9.69
N PRO A 193 -7.95 5.56 10.49
CA PRO A 193 -9.34 5.64 10.05
C PRO A 193 -9.56 6.53 8.83
N GLY A 194 -8.76 7.60 8.69
CA GLY A 194 -8.80 8.47 7.52
C GLY A 194 -8.26 7.78 6.27
N VAL A 195 -7.13 7.07 6.37
CA VAL A 195 -6.57 6.27 5.26
C VAL A 195 -7.57 5.22 4.77
N VAL A 196 -8.12 4.43 5.69
CA VAL A 196 -9.09 3.37 5.37
C VAL A 196 -10.34 3.96 4.71
N ALA A 197 -10.88 5.06 5.25
CA ALA A 197 -12.01 5.75 4.62
C ALA A 197 -11.68 6.31 3.23
N GLY A 198 -10.43 6.74 2.98
CA GLY A 198 -9.95 7.22 1.69
C GLY A 198 -9.83 6.11 0.64
N VAL A 199 -9.17 4.99 0.99
CA VAL A 199 -9.07 3.79 0.13
C VAL A 199 -10.45 3.28 -0.26
N GLY A 200 -11.32 3.06 0.74
CA GLY A 200 -12.69 2.61 0.52
C GLY A 200 -13.52 3.63 -0.26
N GLY A 201 -13.42 4.92 0.08
CA GLY A 201 -14.14 5.99 -0.60
C GLY A 201 -13.87 6.06 -2.10
N TYR A 202 -12.61 5.94 -2.51
CA TYR A 202 -12.25 6.00 -3.93
C TYR A 202 -12.55 4.68 -4.67
N GLY A 203 -12.10 3.54 -4.11
CA GLY A 203 -12.27 2.21 -4.72
C GLY A 203 -13.74 1.80 -4.88
N ASN A 204 -14.56 2.03 -3.86
CA ASN A 204 -15.99 1.69 -3.88
C ASN A 204 -16.75 2.56 -4.91
N CYS A 205 -16.40 3.85 -5.03
CA CYS A 205 -17.03 4.76 -6.00
C CYS A 205 -16.65 4.44 -7.46
N LEU A 206 -15.43 4.00 -7.71
CA LEU A 206 -15.02 3.46 -9.02
C LEU A 206 -15.73 2.14 -9.37
N GLY A 207 -16.14 1.38 -8.36
CA GLY A 207 -16.60 0.00 -8.52
C GLY A 207 -15.44 -0.96 -8.80
N LEU A 208 -14.36 -0.84 -8.03
CA LEU A 208 -13.24 -1.80 -8.01
C LEU A 208 -13.25 -2.57 -6.68
N PRO A 209 -13.19 -3.91 -6.69
CA PRO A 209 -13.06 -4.69 -5.48
C PRO A 209 -11.64 -4.53 -4.92
N ASN A 210 -11.54 -4.30 -3.62
CA ASN A 210 -10.32 -4.56 -2.88
C ASN A 210 -10.25 -6.07 -2.57
N ILE A 211 -9.16 -6.71 -3.00
CA ILE A 211 -8.99 -8.19 -2.95
C ILE A 211 -7.91 -8.67 -1.98
N GLY A 212 -7.25 -7.76 -1.26
CA GLY A 212 -6.19 -8.07 -0.31
C GLY A 212 -5.30 -6.86 -0.04
N GLY A 213 -4.24 -7.06 0.73
CA GLY A 213 -3.47 -5.99 1.32
C GLY A 213 -2.94 -6.43 2.67
N GLU A 214 -2.34 -5.51 3.40
CA GLU A 214 -1.68 -5.79 4.68
C GLU A 214 -1.88 -4.60 5.62
N VAL A 215 -1.99 -4.85 6.92
CA VAL A 215 -2.04 -3.78 7.93
C VAL A 215 -1.08 -4.12 9.07
N VAL A 216 0.05 -3.40 9.11
CA VAL A 216 1.12 -3.61 10.10
C VAL A 216 1.31 -2.36 10.96
N PHE A 217 1.50 -2.58 12.25
CA PHE A 217 1.77 -1.57 13.27
C PHE A 217 3.18 -1.74 13.82
N ASP A 218 3.97 -0.68 13.76
CA ASP A 218 5.29 -0.60 14.40
C ASP A 218 5.62 0.85 14.76
N PRO A 219 6.16 1.14 15.96
CA PRO A 219 6.56 2.49 16.36
C PRO A 219 7.46 3.22 15.36
N CYS A 220 8.26 2.53 14.52
CA CYS A 220 9.12 3.20 13.55
C CYS A 220 8.37 4.00 12.47
N TYR A 221 7.09 3.68 12.20
CA TYR A 221 6.26 4.38 11.21
C TYR A 221 5.47 5.55 11.81
N GLN A 222 5.64 5.90 13.10
CA GLN A 222 4.74 6.83 13.80
C GLN A 222 4.64 8.23 13.17
N GLY A 223 5.74 8.74 12.60
CA GLY A 223 5.77 10.01 11.86
C GLY A 223 5.85 9.85 10.33
N ASN A 224 5.86 8.61 9.83
CA ASN A 224 5.99 8.26 8.42
C ASN A 224 5.19 6.97 8.14
N PRO A 225 3.85 7.02 8.18
CA PRO A 225 3.02 5.90 7.77
C PRO A 225 3.25 5.60 6.29
N LEU A 226 3.18 4.31 5.92
CA LEU A 226 3.26 3.90 4.52
C LEU A 226 1.86 3.58 4.04
N VAL A 227 1.47 4.21 2.94
CA VAL A 227 0.16 4.01 2.31
C VAL A 227 0.45 3.68 0.86
N ASN A 228 0.60 2.38 0.61
CA ASN A 228 0.81 1.87 -0.73
C ASN A 228 -0.53 1.47 -1.34
N ALA A 229 -0.66 1.63 -2.65
CA ALA A 229 -1.82 1.20 -3.41
C ALA A 229 -1.35 0.40 -4.62
N LEU A 230 -1.94 -0.76 -4.84
CA LEU A 230 -1.77 -1.58 -6.03
C LEU A 230 -3.06 -1.57 -6.84
N CYS A 231 -2.96 -1.56 -8.16
CA CYS A 231 -4.08 -1.87 -9.05
C CYS A 231 -3.71 -3.00 -10.03
N LEU A 232 -4.70 -3.86 -10.31
CA LEU A 232 -4.67 -4.90 -11.33
C LEU A 232 -5.61 -4.50 -12.47
N GLY A 233 -5.12 -4.58 -13.71
CA GLY A 233 -5.93 -4.40 -14.93
C GLY A 233 -5.78 -5.53 -15.94
N VAL A 234 -6.81 -5.71 -16.76
CA VAL A 234 -6.89 -6.74 -17.81
C VAL A 234 -7.06 -6.08 -19.18
N LEU A 235 -6.36 -6.60 -20.18
CA LEU A 235 -6.46 -6.16 -21.58
C LEU A 235 -6.35 -7.31 -22.58
N PRO A 236 -7.01 -7.20 -23.75
CA PRO A 236 -6.61 -7.95 -24.94
C PRO A 236 -5.15 -7.66 -25.30
N VAL A 237 -4.41 -8.68 -25.73
CA VAL A 237 -2.98 -8.59 -26.07
C VAL A 237 -2.70 -7.54 -27.16
N ASP A 238 -3.62 -7.34 -28.08
CA ASP A 238 -3.54 -6.38 -29.19
C ASP A 238 -3.97 -4.94 -28.81
N ARG A 239 -4.58 -4.74 -27.63
CA ARG A 239 -4.98 -3.40 -27.13
C ARG A 239 -3.85 -2.66 -26.40
N LEU A 240 -2.66 -3.25 -26.25
CA LEU A 240 -1.53 -2.62 -25.55
C LEU A 240 -1.23 -1.22 -26.11
N GLN A 241 -1.40 -0.19 -25.29
CA GLN A 241 -1.14 1.20 -25.68
C GLN A 241 0.33 1.56 -25.46
N LYS A 242 0.74 2.67 -26.09
CA LYS A 242 2.07 3.28 -25.94
C LYS A 242 1.94 4.71 -25.45
N LYS A 243 2.98 5.24 -24.81
CA LYS A 243 3.08 6.66 -24.47
C LYS A 243 3.76 7.56 -25.51
N GLU A 244 4.46 6.97 -26.49
CA GLU A 244 5.21 7.71 -27.52
C GLU A 244 4.36 8.77 -28.26
N ALA A 245 4.74 10.04 -28.21
CA ALA A 245 4.16 11.12 -29.02
C ALA A 245 4.68 11.08 -30.47
N ALA A 246 4.46 9.96 -31.15
CA ALA A 246 4.84 9.74 -32.54
C ALA A 246 3.91 10.51 -33.50
N GLY A 247 4.42 10.80 -34.71
CA GLY A 247 3.68 11.42 -35.80
C GLY A 247 3.57 12.95 -35.70
N PRO A 248 4.53 13.70 -36.25
CA PRO A 248 4.44 15.16 -36.36
C PRO A 248 3.17 15.62 -37.06
N GLY A 249 2.49 16.61 -36.48
CA GLY A 249 1.16 17.06 -36.90
C GLY A 249 0.00 16.39 -36.16
N ASN A 250 0.23 15.35 -35.36
CA ASN A 250 -0.78 14.81 -34.44
C ASN A 250 -1.15 15.85 -33.37
N VAL A 251 -2.42 15.84 -32.98
CA VAL A 251 -3.01 16.77 -32.02
C VAL A 251 -2.78 16.25 -30.61
N VAL A 252 -2.32 17.13 -29.73
CA VAL A 252 -2.19 16.87 -28.29
C VAL A 252 -3.48 17.32 -27.61
N VAL A 253 -4.19 16.39 -26.99
CA VAL A 253 -5.49 16.59 -26.36
C VAL A 253 -5.37 16.30 -24.86
N LEU A 254 -5.77 17.26 -24.03
CA LEU A 254 -5.96 17.04 -22.60
C LEU A 254 -7.40 16.58 -22.37
N MET A 255 -7.59 15.46 -21.67
CA MET A 255 -8.89 14.89 -21.34
C MET A 255 -9.03 14.69 -19.83
N GLY A 256 -10.22 14.89 -19.26
CA GLY A 256 -10.51 14.69 -17.83
C GLY A 256 -11.00 15.94 -17.09
N ALA A 257 -10.56 16.10 -15.85
CA ALA A 257 -10.90 17.23 -14.99
C ALA A 257 -10.23 18.55 -15.40
N LYS A 258 -10.72 19.66 -14.82
CA LYS A 258 -10.13 20.99 -14.99
C LYS A 258 -8.92 21.18 -14.09
N THR A 259 -7.89 21.84 -14.62
CA THR A 259 -6.63 22.13 -13.93
C THR A 259 -6.83 23.26 -12.90
N GLY A 260 -6.44 23.03 -11.65
CA GLY A 260 -6.50 23.97 -10.53
C GLY A 260 -5.18 24.02 -9.76
N ARG A 261 -5.10 24.81 -8.68
CA ARG A 261 -3.88 24.93 -7.84
C ARG A 261 -3.65 23.73 -6.90
N ASP A 262 -3.83 22.51 -7.40
CA ASP A 262 -3.71 21.27 -6.62
C ASP A 262 -2.27 20.74 -6.67
N GLY A 263 -1.72 20.31 -5.53
CA GLY A 263 -0.44 19.59 -5.46
C GLY A 263 0.82 20.34 -5.93
N ILE A 264 0.76 21.65 -6.19
CA ILE A 264 1.92 22.40 -6.70
C ILE A 264 3.08 22.32 -5.69
N GLY A 265 4.18 21.66 -6.11
CA GLY A 265 5.35 21.40 -5.26
C GLY A 265 5.26 20.11 -4.41
N GLY A 266 4.21 19.30 -4.55
CA GLY A 266 4.04 18.03 -3.84
C GLY A 266 5.22 17.08 -4.07
N VAL A 267 5.52 16.81 -5.33
CA VAL A 267 6.63 15.94 -5.75
C VAL A 267 8.02 16.47 -5.36
N SER A 268 8.29 17.77 -5.56
CA SER A 268 9.65 18.33 -5.36
C SER A 268 9.94 18.78 -3.93
N VAL A 269 8.93 19.15 -3.13
CA VAL A 269 9.10 19.73 -1.78
C VAL A 269 8.49 18.88 -0.66
N LEU A 270 7.44 18.06 -0.93
CA LEU A 270 6.87 17.17 0.09
C LEU A 270 7.47 15.77 0.01
N ALA A 271 7.43 15.12 -1.17
CA ALA A 271 7.88 13.74 -1.35
C ALA A 271 9.41 13.58 -1.47
N SER A 272 10.15 14.68 -1.68
CA SER A 272 11.61 14.69 -1.83
C SER A 272 12.34 15.31 -0.62
N ALA A 273 11.66 15.48 0.52
CA ALA A 273 12.21 16.07 1.74
C ALA A 273 11.74 15.34 3.01
N THR A 274 12.46 15.54 4.12
CA THR A 274 12.17 14.93 5.42
C THR A 274 11.18 15.77 6.23
N PHE A 275 10.36 15.14 7.08
CA PHE A 275 9.43 15.90 7.94
C PHE A 275 10.11 16.68 9.06
N ASP A 276 9.56 17.87 9.31
CA ASP A 276 9.87 18.79 10.42
C ASP A 276 8.59 19.09 11.26
N ASP A 277 8.75 19.79 12.39
CA ASP A 277 7.64 20.14 13.30
C ASP A 277 6.62 21.12 12.68
N GLU A 278 6.93 21.77 11.55
CA GLU A 278 6.05 22.73 10.88
C GLU A 278 5.25 22.11 9.71
N SER A 279 5.56 20.86 9.33
CA SER A 279 4.95 20.10 8.24
C SER A 279 3.41 20.10 8.20
N GLN A 280 2.74 20.19 9.36
CA GLN A 280 1.27 20.28 9.44
C GLN A 280 0.68 21.53 8.76
N GLN A 281 1.47 22.60 8.58
CA GLN A 281 1.04 23.83 7.90
C GLN A 281 0.82 23.63 6.39
N ARG A 282 1.32 22.53 5.80
CA ARG A 282 1.29 22.25 4.36
C ARG A 282 -0.02 21.62 3.87
N ARG A 283 -1.02 21.40 4.73
CA ARG A 283 -2.35 20.84 4.36
C ARG A 283 -3.02 21.41 3.10
N PRO A 284 -2.97 22.72 2.79
CA PRO A 284 -3.63 23.27 1.60
C PRO A 284 -3.09 22.76 0.25
N SER A 285 -1.93 22.08 0.22
CA SER A 285 -1.38 21.52 -1.01
C SER A 285 -1.81 20.07 -1.28
N VAL A 286 -2.52 19.39 -0.38
CA VAL A 286 -2.97 18.01 -0.62
C VAL A 286 -4.11 18.03 -1.66
N GLN A 287 -3.94 17.21 -2.69
CA GLN A 287 -4.87 17.05 -3.81
C GLN A 287 -6.23 16.53 -3.31
N VAL A 288 -7.30 16.74 -4.08
CA VAL A 288 -8.62 16.12 -3.82
C VAL A 288 -9.01 15.32 -5.05
N GLY A 289 -9.37 14.05 -4.85
CA GLY A 289 -9.78 13.16 -5.93
C GLY A 289 -11.30 13.15 -6.17
N ASP A 290 -11.71 13.02 -7.43
CA ASP A 290 -13.09 12.80 -7.88
C ASP A 290 -13.24 11.40 -8.53
N PRO A 291 -13.53 10.34 -7.75
CA PRO A 291 -13.66 8.99 -8.31
C PRO A 291 -14.84 8.86 -9.29
N PHE A 292 -15.81 9.79 -9.29
CA PHE A 292 -16.90 9.77 -10.28
C PHE A 292 -16.42 10.28 -11.64
N MET A 293 -15.57 11.30 -11.67
CA MET A 293 -14.89 11.73 -12.91
C MET A 293 -13.93 10.65 -13.42
N GLU A 294 -13.14 10.04 -12.55
CA GLU A 294 -12.23 8.93 -12.90
C GLU A 294 -13.00 7.76 -13.50
N LYS A 295 -14.19 7.43 -12.97
CA LYS A 295 -15.04 6.38 -13.56
C LYS A 295 -15.49 6.70 -14.99
N LEU A 296 -15.87 7.96 -15.26
CA LEU A 296 -16.24 8.39 -16.61
C LEU A 296 -15.02 8.41 -17.56
N LEU A 297 -13.85 8.79 -17.04
CA LEU A 297 -12.57 8.80 -17.74
C LEU A 297 -12.14 7.39 -18.17
N ILE A 298 -12.29 6.38 -17.29
CA ILE A 298 -12.04 4.96 -17.59
C ILE A 298 -12.89 4.48 -18.77
N GLU A 299 -14.22 4.68 -18.71
CA GLU A 299 -15.10 4.19 -19.78
C GLU A 299 -14.89 4.94 -21.10
N ALA A 300 -14.57 6.25 -21.05
CA ALA A 300 -14.18 7.01 -22.23
C ALA A 300 -12.88 6.49 -22.86
N CYS A 301 -11.81 6.29 -22.08
CA CYS A 301 -10.54 5.76 -22.57
C CYS A 301 -10.70 4.37 -23.22
N LEU A 302 -11.44 3.47 -22.58
CA LEU A 302 -11.65 2.13 -23.11
C LEU A 302 -12.43 2.12 -24.44
N GLU A 303 -13.42 3.01 -24.61
CA GLU A 303 -14.10 3.19 -25.91
C GLU A 303 -13.18 3.83 -26.98
N LEU A 304 -12.27 4.73 -26.58
CA LEU A 304 -11.27 5.29 -27.49
C LEU A 304 -10.27 4.22 -27.98
N TYR A 305 -9.88 3.27 -27.12
CA TYR A 305 -9.01 2.15 -27.48
C TYR A 305 -9.72 1.14 -28.39
N ASP A 306 -10.97 0.77 -28.08
CA ASP A 306 -11.76 -0.15 -28.91
C ASP A 306 -12.12 0.42 -30.29
N ALA A 307 -12.13 1.74 -30.43
CA ALA A 307 -12.27 2.44 -31.70
C ALA A 307 -10.91 2.77 -32.39
N GLU A 308 -9.79 2.31 -31.83
CA GLU A 308 -8.42 2.55 -32.31
C GLU A 308 -8.11 4.06 -32.54
N LEU A 309 -8.64 4.96 -31.69
CA LEU A 309 -8.61 6.40 -31.98
C LEU A 309 -7.34 7.13 -31.52
N VAL A 310 -6.54 6.49 -30.66
CA VAL A 310 -5.38 7.08 -29.98
C VAL A 310 -4.08 6.59 -30.64
N VAL A 311 -3.07 7.46 -30.71
CA VAL A 311 -1.71 7.14 -31.20
C VAL A 311 -0.76 6.89 -30.02
N GLY A 312 -0.91 7.68 -28.96
CA GLY A 312 -0.27 7.45 -27.68
C GLY A 312 -1.04 8.12 -26.55
N ILE A 313 -0.91 7.62 -25.33
CA ILE A 313 -1.58 8.15 -24.14
C ILE A 313 -0.62 8.17 -22.95
N GLN A 314 -0.79 9.15 -22.06
CA GLN A 314 -0.13 9.25 -20.76
C GLN A 314 -1.14 9.71 -19.71
N ASP A 315 -1.01 9.22 -18.49
CA ASP A 315 -1.72 9.79 -17.33
C ASP A 315 -1.14 11.16 -16.94
N LEU A 316 -1.83 11.86 -16.03
CA LEU A 316 -1.27 13.00 -15.32
C LEU A 316 -1.27 12.70 -13.80
N GLY A 317 -0.24 11.99 -13.34
CA GLY A 317 0.11 11.87 -11.93
C GLY A 317 0.96 13.04 -11.40
N GLY A 318 2.02 12.72 -10.66
CA GLY A 318 2.99 13.70 -10.16
C GLY A 318 3.59 14.56 -11.28
N ALA A 319 3.86 15.83 -11.00
CA ALA A 319 4.26 16.85 -11.99
C ALA A 319 3.23 17.18 -13.10
N GLY A 320 2.09 16.50 -13.17
CA GLY A 320 0.97 16.82 -14.07
C GLY A 320 1.37 17.00 -15.54
N LEU A 321 1.02 18.16 -16.12
CA LEU A 321 1.31 18.47 -17.52
C LEU A 321 2.81 18.50 -17.84
N THR A 322 3.67 18.82 -16.87
CA THR A 322 5.12 18.82 -17.06
C THR A 322 5.62 17.43 -17.42
N CYS A 323 5.29 16.41 -16.62
CA CYS A 323 5.68 15.03 -16.90
C CYS A 323 5.06 14.56 -18.22
N ALA A 324 3.73 14.64 -18.35
CA ALA A 324 3.01 14.06 -19.48
C ALA A 324 3.46 14.64 -20.84
N LEU A 325 3.68 15.95 -20.96
CA LEU A 325 4.16 16.56 -22.21
C LEU A 325 5.63 16.21 -22.52
N THR A 326 6.44 16.04 -21.49
CA THR A 326 7.88 15.86 -21.64
C THR A 326 8.25 14.41 -21.93
N GLU A 327 7.74 13.46 -21.15
CA GLU A 327 8.05 12.03 -21.33
C GLU A 327 7.57 11.52 -22.68
N THR A 328 6.35 11.86 -23.09
CA THR A 328 5.75 11.40 -24.35
C THR A 328 6.53 11.95 -25.57
N ALA A 329 6.98 13.21 -25.52
CA ALA A 329 7.82 13.81 -26.54
C ALA A 329 9.25 13.23 -26.56
N ALA A 330 9.86 13.04 -25.39
CA ALA A 330 11.20 12.46 -25.25
C ALA A 330 11.25 11.02 -25.79
N ALA A 331 10.29 10.17 -25.41
CA ALA A 331 10.19 8.78 -25.84
C ALA A 331 10.11 8.62 -27.38
N ALA A 332 9.48 9.57 -28.07
CA ALA A 332 9.36 9.57 -29.52
C ALA A 332 10.48 10.36 -30.25
N GLY A 333 11.37 11.03 -29.52
CA GLY A 333 12.35 11.98 -30.07
C GLY A 333 11.73 13.20 -30.77
N THR A 334 10.43 13.43 -30.59
CA THR A 334 9.67 14.53 -31.20
C THR A 334 9.70 15.77 -30.32
N GLY A 335 9.03 16.83 -30.76
CA GLY A 335 8.73 18.00 -29.93
C GLY A 335 7.23 18.17 -29.79
N MET A 336 6.82 19.20 -29.06
CA MET A 336 5.42 19.62 -29.00
C MET A 336 5.34 21.15 -29.01
N ARG A 337 4.27 21.67 -29.61
CA ARG A 337 3.85 23.06 -29.42
C ARG A 337 2.55 23.06 -28.61
N VAL A 338 2.54 23.75 -27.48
CA VAL A 338 1.41 23.75 -26.53
C VAL A 338 0.95 25.17 -26.23
N TRP A 339 -0.36 25.37 -26.20
CA TRP A 339 -1.05 26.63 -25.96
C TRP A 339 -1.73 26.59 -24.59
N LEU A 340 -1.09 27.15 -23.55
CA LEU A 340 -1.61 27.07 -22.19
C LEU A 340 -2.95 27.79 -22.03
N GLU A 341 -3.25 28.82 -22.82
CA GLU A 341 -4.57 29.47 -22.81
C GLU A 341 -5.73 28.57 -23.26
N ARG A 342 -5.44 27.36 -23.79
CA ARG A 342 -6.43 26.34 -24.12
C ARG A 342 -6.63 25.30 -23.02
N VAL A 343 -5.77 25.25 -22.01
CA VAL A 343 -5.92 24.31 -20.89
C VAL A 343 -7.19 24.67 -20.10
N PRO A 344 -8.15 23.74 -19.88
CA PRO A 344 -9.33 24.03 -19.08
C PRO A 344 -8.97 24.29 -17.62
N LEU A 345 -9.11 25.53 -17.16
CA LEU A 345 -8.79 25.94 -15.79
C LEU A 345 -10.03 25.93 -14.88
N ARG A 346 -9.82 25.54 -13.62
CA ARG A 346 -10.75 25.77 -12.50
C ARG A 346 -10.62 27.20 -11.97
N GLU A 347 -9.40 27.75 -12.02
CA GLU A 347 -9.04 29.09 -11.56
C GLU A 347 -8.45 29.92 -12.71
N PRO A 348 -9.17 30.92 -13.26
CA PRO A 348 -8.70 31.70 -14.42
C PRO A 348 -7.46 32.57 -14.18
N SER A 349 -7.03 32.71 -12.93
CA SER A 349 -5.87 33.49 -12.48
C SER A 349 -4.58 32.66 -12.36
N MET A 350 -4.57 31.39 -12.79
CA MET A 350 -3.35 30.59 -12.75
C MET A 350 -2.29 31.13 -13.71
N GLU A 351 -1.04 31.16 -13.22
CA GLU A 351 0.17 31.53 -13.96
C GLU A 351 0.73 30.31 -14.73
N PRO A 352 1.56 30.51 -15.78
CA PRO A 352 2.04 29.42 -16.62
C PRO A 352 2.75 28.28 -15.87
N HIS A 353 3.56 28.62 -14.85
CA HIS A 353 4.27 27.63 -14.05
C HIS A 353 3.32 26.80 -13.18
N GLU A 354 2.23 27.39 -12.67
CA GLU A 354 1.21 26.71 -11.87
C GLU A 354 0.37 25.74 -12.71
N ILE A 355 0.07 26.10 -13.96
CA ILE A 355 -0.68 25.23 -14.88
C ILE A 355 0.16 24.00 -15.26
N LEU A 356 1.47 24.19 -15.47
CA LEU A 356 2.41 23.12 -15.81
C LEU A 356 2.73 22.21 -14.62
N ALA A 357 2.82 22.77 -13.41
CA ALA A 357 3.13 22.04 -12.17
C ALA A 357 1.89 21.48 -11.44
N SER A 358 0.67 21.80 -11.89
CA SER A 358 -0.57 21.36 -11.24
C SER A 358 -0.76 19.84 -11.31
N GLU A 359 -0.95 19.24 -10.15
CA GLU A 359 -1.20 17.81 -9.94
C GLU A 359 -2.70 17.52 -9.74
N SER A 360 -3.59 18.35 -10.32
CA SER A 360 -5.03 18.07 -10.36
C SER A 360 -5.30 16.66 -10.89
N GLN A 361 -6.18 15.93 -10.21
CA GLN A 361 -6.44 14.52 -10.46
C GLN A 361 -7.34 14.30 -11.69
N GLU A 362 -7.60 13.03 -12.02
CA GLU A 362 -8.51 12.61 -13.10
C GLU A 362 -8.24 13.25 -14.48
N ARG A 363 -6.98 13.21 -14.94
CA ARG A 363 -6.57 13.75 -16.26
C ARG A 363 -5.70 12.75 -17.03
N MET A 364 -5.88 12.72 -18.36
CA MET A 364 -5.05 12.00 -19.33
C MET A 364 -4.60 12.93 -20.46
N LEU A 365 -3.39 12.71 -20.99
CA LEU A 365 -2.87 13.31 -22.20
C LEU A 365 -3.00 12.31 -23.36
N LEU A 366 -3.63 12.72 -24.46
CA LEU A 366 -3.82 11.89 -25.65
C LEU A 366 -3.08 12.51 -26.85
N VAL A 367 -2.44 11.67 -27.66
CA VAL A 367 -1.91 12.03 -28.98
C VAL A 367 -2.82 11.42 -30.03
N VAL A 368 -3.41 12.26 -30.89
CA VAL A 368 -4.53 11.89 -31.77
C VAL A 368 -4.28 12.36 -33.20
N ALA A 369 -4.52 11.51 -34.19
CA ALA A 369 -4.43 11.91 -35.60
C ALA A 369 -5.49 13.00 -35.94
N PRO A 370 -5.18 14.05 -36.71
CA PRO A 370 -6.10 15.17 -36.94
C PRO A 370 -7.48 14.76 -37.48
N GLU A 371 -7.53 13.75 -38.35
CA GLU A 371 -8.76 13.18 -38.91
C GLU A 371 -9.60 12.37 -37.91
N LYS A 372 -9.00 11.95 -36.78
CA LYS A 372 -9.66 11.21 -35.70
C LYS A 372 -10.15 12.12 -34.56
N LEU A 373 -9.66 13.36 -34.46
CA LEU A 373 -9.97 14.29 -33.37
C LEU A 373 -11.48 14.45 -33.11
N GLU A 374 -12.27 14.64 -34.16
CA GLU A 374 -13.73 14.82 -34.08
C GLU A 374 -14.46 13.59 -33.50
N ALA A 375 -13.92 12.38 -33.68
CA ALA A 375 -14.45 11.17 -33.06
C ALA A 375 -14.08 11.09 -31.57
N VAL A 376 -12.85 11.46 -31.21
CA VAL A 376 -12.38 11.53 -29.81
C VAL A 376 -13.23 12.51 -29.00
N LEU A 377 -13.45 13.73 -29.52
CA LEU A 377 -14.25 14.75 -28.84
C LEU A 377 -15.71 14.31 -28.62
N LYS A 378 -16.29 13.55 -29.56
CA LYS A 378 -17.66 13.00 -29.42
C LYS A 378 -17.77 11.90 -28.37
N ILE A 379 -16.74 11.05 -28.22
CA ILE A 379 -16.71 10.04 -27.17
C ILE A 379 -16.55 10.72 -25.79
N ALA A 380 -15.68 11.73 -25.68
CA ALA A 380 -15.57 12.53 -24.46
C ALA A 380 -16.91 13.21 -24.09
N GLU A 381 -17.58 13.86 -25.06
CA GLU A 381 -18.91 14.47 -24.87
C GLU A 381 -19.98 13.45 -24.44
N LYS A 382 -20.00 12.26 -25.07
CA LYS A 382 -20.91 11.15 -24.73
C LYS A 382 -20.79 10.72 -23.26
N TRP A 383 -19.57 10.66 -22.73
CA TRP A 383 -19.29 10.30 -21.34
C TRP A 383 -19.31 11.50 -20.37
N GLY A 384 -19.49 12.73 -20.86
CA GLY A 384 -19.49 13.94 -20.03
C GLY A 384 -18.10 14.38 -19.55
N VAL A 385 -17.05 13.87 -20.18
CA VAL A 385 -15.64 14.17 -19.86
C VAL A 385 -15.17 15.36 -20.71
N TRP A 386 -14.40 16.29 -20.13
CA TRP A 386 -13.82 17.37 -20.93
C TRP A 386 -12.70 16.81 -21.80
N ALA A 387 -12.64 17.21 -23.07
CA ALA A 387 -11.49 16.98 -23.94
C ALA A 387 -11.17 18.27 -24.70
N THR A 388 -9.91 18.66 -24.79
CA THR A 388 -9.49 19.92 -25.43
C THR A 388 -8.15 19.79 -26.14
N ALA A 389 -8.09 20.22 -27.40
CA ALA A 389 -6.87 20.26 -28.20
C ALA A 389 -5.94 21.40 -27.73
N ILE A 390 -5.00 21.07 -26.84
CA ILE A 390 -4.07 22.00 -26.22
C ILE A 390 -2.76 22.17 -27.00
N GLY A 391 -2.44 21.28 -27.96
CA GLY A 391 -1.16 21.32 -28.66
C GLY A 391 -1.10 20.52 -29.95
N GLU A 392 0.09 20.48 -30.55
CA GLU A 392 0.45 19.66 -31.71
C GLU A 392 1.86 19.06 -31.54
N VAL A 393 2.06 17.82 -32.00
CA VAL A 393 3.37 17.18 -32.08
C VAL A 393 4.20 17.84 -33.18
N THR A 394 5.42 18.25 -32.88
CA THR A 394 6.33 18.89 -33.83
C THR A 394 7.46 17.93 -34.22
N PRO A 395 8.03 18.04 -35.44
CA PRO A 395 9.09 17.13 -35.88
C PRO A 395 10.40 17.39 -35.13
N PRO A 396 11.34 16.42 -35.17
CA PRO A 396 12.75 16.67 -34.87
C PRO A 396 13.29 17.89 -35.65
N THR A 397 14.33 18.51 -35.13
CA THR A 397 14.98 19.66 -35.79
C THR A 397 15.58 19.27 -37.14
N ALA A 398 15.75 20.24 -38.04
CA ALA A 398 16.30 20.02 -39.38
C ALA A 398 17.73 19.44 -39.36
N ASP A 399 18.48 19.68 -38.28
CA ASP A 399 19.85 19.19 -38.08
C ASP A 399 19.90 17.79 -37.42
N GLY A 400 18.75 17.12 -37.29
CA GLY A 400 18.63 15.74 -36.78
C GLY A 400 18.67 15.60 -35.26
N GLN A 401 18.66 16.70 -34.50
CA GLN A 401 18.45 16.66 -33.04
C GLN A 401 16.97 16.44 -32.71
N PRO A 402 16.64 15.87 -31.54
CA PRO A 402 15.26 15.74 -31.05
C PRO A 402 14.46 17.04 -31.16
N GLY A 403 13.14 16.91 -31.24
CA GLY A 403 12.26 18.09 -31.27
C GLY A 403 12.32 18.91 -29.98
N ARG A 404 11.64 20.05 -29.96
CA ARG A 404 11.60 20.94 -28.78
C ARG A 404 10.19 21.05 -28.22
N LEU A 405 10.12 21.13 -26.89
CA LEU A 405 8.89 21.45 -26.17
C LEU A 405 8.78 22.97 -26.07
N VAL A 406 7.86 23.52 -26.87
CA VAL A 406 7.63 24.95 -27.09
C VAL A 406 6.25 25.31 -26.54
N ILE A 407 6.20 25.98 -25.40
CA ILE A 407 4.94 26.28 -24.72
C ILE A 407 4.71 27.79 -24.70
N THR A 408 3.52 28.20 -25.13
CA THR A 408 3.09 29.60 -25.19
C THR A 408 1.92 29.89 -24.26
N TRP A 409 1.87 31.11 -23.75
CA TRP A 409 0.75 31.66 -22.99
C TRP A 409 0.45 33.07 -23.50
N ARG A 410 -0.75 33.30 -24.03
CA ARG A 410 -1.19 34.63 -24.53
C ARG A 410 -0.18 35.24 -25.53
N ASP A 411 0.17 34.45 -26.54
CA ASP A 411 1.18 34.76 -27.57
C ASP A 411 2.63 34.99 -27.07
N GLN A 412 2.91 34.77 -25.78
CA GLN A 412 4.27 34.83 -25.22
C GLN A 412 4.89 33.43 -25.13
N LEU A 413 6.16 33.31 -25.50
CA LEU A 413 6.95 32.08 -25.34
C LEU A 413 7.45 31.95 -23.90
N VAL A 414 6.95 30.96 -23.15
CA VAL A 414 7.23 30.76 -21.73
C VAL A 414 8.10 29.54 -21.43
N VAL A 415 8.13 28.56 -22.33
CA VAL A 415 9.03 27.38 -22.28
C VAL A 415 9.57 27.10 -23.67
N ASP A 416 10.88 26.92 -23.77
CA ASP A 416 11.56 26.40 -24.96
C ASP A 416 12.72 25.48 -24.52
N VAL A 417 12.42 24.19 -24.36
CA VAL A 417 13.34 23.17 -23.80
C VAL A 417 13.47 21.94 -24.71
N PRO A 418 14.62 21.23 -24.70
CA PRO A 418 14.66 19.86 -25.19
C PRO A 418 13.86 18.94 -24.24
N PRO A 419 12.93 18.08 -24.70
CA PRO A 419 12.21 17.17 -23.81
C PRO A 419 13.15 16.21 -23.06
N GLY A 420 14.13 15.64 -23.76
CA GLY A 420 15.10 14.72 -23.17
C GLY A 420 15.96 15.33 -22.06
N SER A 421 16.15 16.65 -22.01
CA SER A 421 16.98 17.22 -20.93
C SER A 421 16.27 17.31 -19.58
N LEU A 422 14.94 17.21 -19.58
CA LEU A 422 14.12 17.10 -18.37
C LEU A 422 14.06 15.65 -17.85
N VAL A 423 14.08 14.64 -18.74
CA VAL A 423 13.87 13.22 -18.41
C VAL A 423 15.17 12.41 -18.39
N ASP A 424 15.93 12.46 -19.49
CA ASP A 424 17.12 11.62 -19.73
C ASP A 424 18.38 12.24 -19.10
N ASP A 425 18.56 13.56 -19.26
CA ASP A 425 19.70 14.29 -18.70
C ASP A 425 19.56 14.59 -17.20
N GLY A 426 18.59 14.00 -16.48
CA GLY A 426 18.48 14.16 -15.03
C GLY A 426 19.79 13.85 -14.28
N PRO A 427 19.99 14.41 -13.07
CA PRO A 427 21.10 14.02 -12.21
C PRO A 427 21.02 12.51 -11.89
N VAL A 428 22.17 11.86 -11.77
CA VAL A 428 22.29 10.46 -11.33
C VAL A 428 23.42 10.37 -10.33
N TYR A 429 23.10 9.99 -9.10
CA TYR A 429 24.01 9.98 -7.97
C TYR A 429 24.45 8.56 -7.61
N ALA A 430 25.76 8.34 -7.61
CA ALA A 430 26.37 7.26 -6.84
C ALA A 430 26.53 7.76 -5.39
N ARG A 431 25.43 7.69 -4.61
CA ARG A 431 25.40 8.10 -3.20
C ARG A 431 26.40 7.26 -2.38
N PRO A 432 27.07 7.82 -1.36
CA PRO A 432 27.92 7.03 -0.47
C PRO A 432 27.12 5.93 0.24
N MET A 433 27.71 4.75 0.40
CA MET A 433 27.13 3.63 1.13
C MET A 433 28.06 3.21 2.27
N ARG A 434 27.49 2.90 3.43
CA ARG A 434 28.21 2.33 4.58
C ARG A 434 27.25 1.52 5.43
N GLU A 435 27.57 0.26 5.67
CA GLU A 435 26.86 -0.61 6.62
C GLU A 435 26.57 0.10 7.97
N PRO A 436 25.32 0.04 8.50
CA PRO A 436 24.98 0.63 9.79
C PRO A 436 25.85 0.09 10.93
N ALA A 437 26.45 0.99 11.71
CA ALA A 437 27.45 0.63 12.71
C ALA A 437 26.90 -0.19 13.90
N ASP A 438 25.60 -0.16 14.10
CA ASP A 438 24.85 -0.90 15.12
C ASP A 438 24.39 -2.30 14.65
N LEU A 439 24.42 -2.59 13.34
CA LEU A 439 23.89 -3.83 12.76
C LEU A 439 24.50 -5.08 13.41
N ILE A 440 25.82 -5.07 13.67
CA ILE A 440 26.52 -6.20 14.31
C ILE A 440 26.09 -6.44 15.77
N LEU A 441 25.67 -5.39 16.49
CA LEU A 441 25.14 -5.53 17.85
C LEU A 441 23.69 -6.00 17.81
N LEU A 442 22.89 -5.44 16.89
CA LEU A 442 21.51 -5.85 16.65
C LEU A 442 21.42 -7.34 16.29
N GLN A 443 22.26 -7.82 15.37
CA GLN A 443 22.30 -9.23 14.97
C GLN A 443 22.87 -10.17 16.04
N ALA A 444 23.65 -9.66 17.00
CA ALA A 444 24.15 -10.45 18.12
C ALA A 444 23.10 -10.66 19.23
N ASP A 445 22.14 -9.75 19.35
CA ASP A 445 21.08 -9.81 20.37
C ASP A 445 19.92 -10.71 19.93
N ARG A 446 20.12 -12.02 20.08
CA ARG A 446 19.25 -13.04 19.48
C ARG A 446 18.01 -13.35 20.30
N ALA A 447 16.82 -13.24 19.70
CA ALA A 447 15.55 -13.60 20.32
C ALA A 447 15.47 -15.08 20.74
N GLU A 448 16.26 -15.98 20.13
CA GLU A 448 16.35 -17.37 20.58
C GLU A 448 16.86 -17.53 22.02
N THR A 449 17.49 -16.49 22.60
CA THR A 449 17.94 -16.49 24.00
C THR A 449 16.88 -16.05 25.01
N LEU A 450 15.75 -15.50 24.54
CA LEU A 450 14.67 -14.99 25.39
C LEU A 450 13.94 -16.13 26.13
N PRO A 451 13.35 -15.86 27.33
CA PRO A 451 12.59 -16.85 28.08
C PRO A 451 11.36 -17.34 27.30
N ARG A 452 11.31 -18.64 27.02
CA ARG A 452 10.23 -19.26 26.24
C ARG A 452 9.19 -19.94 27.14
N PRO A 453 7.89 -19.89 26.79
CA PRO A 453 6.87 -20.77 27.35
C PRO A 453 7.30 -22.25 27.30
N SER A 454 7.09 -22.97 28.40
CA SER A 454 7.47 -24.39 28.55
C SER A 454 6.42 -25.24 29.28
N THR A 455 5.24 -24.67 29.53
CA THR A 455 4.11 -25.35 30.18
C THR A 455 2.85 -25.24 29.33
N PRO A 456 1.94 -26.24 29.41
CA PRO A 456 0.58 -26.20 28.88
C PRO A 456 -0.12 -24.84 28.92
N GLU A 457 -0.25 -24.25 30.12
CA GLU A 457 -0.97 -22.98 30.28
C GLU A 457 -0.19 -21.80 29.69
N ALA A 458 1.13 -21.73 29.85
CA ALA A 458 1.92 -20.64 29.28
C ALA A 458 1.87 -20.65 27.73
N LEU A 459 1.81 -21.83 27.10
CA LEU A 459 1.58 -21.95 25.66
C LEU A 459 0.19 -21.44 25.27
N ARG A 460 -0.85 -21.84 26.03
CA ARG A 460 -2.24 -21.40 25.85
C ARG A 460 -2.39 -19.88 25.95
N GLU A 461 -1.82 -19.27 26.98
CA GLU A 461 -1.77 -17.82 27.17
C GLU A 461 -1.00 -17.11 26.03
N THR A 462 0.07 -17.74 25.53
CA THR A 462 0.85 -17.17 24.41
C THR A 462 0.04 -17.14 23.12
N VAL A 463 -0.72 -18.19 22.79
CA VAL A 463 -1.67 -18.16 21.66
C VAL A 463 -2.66 -17.01 21.82
N LEU A 464 -3.36 -16.93 22.96
CA LEU A 464 -4.38 -15.91 23.20
C LEU A 464 -3.81 -14.48 23.16
N ARG A 465 -2.58 -14.27 23.63
CA ARG A 465 -1.89 -12.97 23.54
C ARG A 465 -1.51 -12.62 22.11
N MET A 466 -0.95 -13.57 21.36
CA MET A 466 -0.48 -13.34 20.00
C MET A 466 -1.64 -13.07 19.06
N ILE A 467 -2.69 -13.90 19.03
CA ILE A 467 -3.85 -13.67 18.13
C ILE A 467 -4.62 -12.38 18.45
N ALA A 468 -4.42 -11.80 19.63
CA ALA A 468 -4.99 -10.51 20.04
C ALA A 468 -4.04 -9.32 19.78
N SER A 469 -2.82 -9.53 19.27
CA SER A 469 -1.87 -8.45 18.95
C SER A 469 -2.35 -7.66 17.72
N PRO A 470 -2.02 -6.36 17.56
CA PRO A 470 -2.51 -5.58 16.41
C PRO A 470 -2.11 -6.14 15.03
N ASN A 471 -0.94 -6.80 14.94
CA ASN A 471 -0.42 -7.35 13.68
C ASN A 471 -1.05 -8.72 13.36
N LEU A 472 -1.38 -9.54 14.36
CA LEU A 472 -1.99 -10.88 14.18
C LEU A 472 -3.51 -10.92 14.39
N ALA A 473 -4.13 -9.85 14.88
CA ALA A 473 -5.57 -9.77 15.08
C ALA A 473 -6.34 -9.55 13.77
N ASP A 474 -7.61 -9.91 13.80
CA ASP A 474 -8.55 -9.86 12.68
C ASP A 474 -8.61 -8.48 11.99
N LYS A 475 -8.49 -8.46 10.66
CA LYS A 475 -8.53 -7.23 9.84
C LYS A 475 -9.93 -6.86 9.32
N THR A 476 -11.02 -7.47 9.82
CA THR A 476 -12.38 -7.19 9.33
C THR A 476 -12.77 -5.74 9.52
N TRP A 477 -12.37 -5.10 10.64
CA TRP A 477 -12.66 -3.67 10.89
C TRP A 477 -12.15 -2.75 9.75
N VAL A 478 -11.00 -3.08 9.14
CA VAL A 478 -10.50 -2.36 7.96
C VAL A 478 -11.27 -2.82 6.71
N THR A 479 -11.28 -4.13 6.48
CA THR A 479 -11.62 -4.72 5.18
C THR A 479 -13.12 -4.82 4.91
N GLU A 480 -13.99 -4.65 5.92
CA GLU A 480 -15.44 -4.56 5.74
C GLU A 480 -15.90 -3.20 5.18
N GLN A 481 -15.03 -2.19 5.20
CA GLN A 481 -15.27 -0.87 4.62
C GLN A 481 -15.03 -0.85 3.10
N TYR A 482 -14.48 -1.94 2.53
CA TYR A 482 -14.15 -2.08 1.12
C TYR A 482 -15.14 -3.03 0.41
N ASP A 483 -15.56 -2.68 -0.80
CA ASP A 483 -16.23 -3.64 -1.68
C ASP A 483 -15.24 -4.74 -2.13
N ARG A 484 -15.74 -5.96 -2.28
CA ARG A 484 -14.99 -7.14 -2.75
C ARG A 484 -15.77 -8.01 -3.74
N TYR A 485 -16.92 -7.54 -4.23
CA TYR A 485 -17.87 -8.31 -5.05
C TYR A 485 -18.27 -7.64 -6.37
N VAL A 486 -18.04 -6.33 -6.51
CA VAL A 486 -18.31 -5.58 -7.73
C VAL A 486 -17.58 -6.20 -8.93
N LEU A 487 -18.16 -6.08 -10.13
CA LEU A 487 -17.82 -6.84 -11.34
C LEU A 487 -18.10 -8.36 -11.27
N GLY A 488 -18.41 -8.95 -10.11
CA GLY A 488 -18.88 -10.34 -9.97
C GLY A 488 -17.83 -11.42 -10.27
N ASN A 489 -16.54 -11.04 -10.31
CA ASN A 489 -15.44 -11.91 -10.71
C ASN A 489 -14.45 -12.26 -9.58
N THR A 490 -14.63 -11.72 -8.38
CA THR A 490 -13.86 -12.12 -7.19
C THR A 490 -14.18 -13.55 -6.78
N VAL A 491 -13.14 -14.36 -6.56
CA VAL A 491 -13.21 -15.79 -6.24
C VAL A 491 -12.65 -16.07 -4.84
N LEU A 492 -11.52 -15.44 -4.51
CA LEU A 492 -10.96 -15.32 -3.16
C LEU A 492 -10.58 -13.85 -2.94
N ALA A 493 -10.62 -13.43 -1.70
CA ALA A 493 -10.28 -12.11 -1.21
C ALA A 493 -10.00 -12.20 0.29
N GLN A 494 -9.48 -11.14 0.88
CA GLN A 494 -9.19 -11.02 2.31
C GLN A 494 -10.28 -11.64 3.21
N PRO A 495 -9.91 -12.47 4.20
CA PRO A 495 -8.55 -12.78 4.69
C PRO A 495 -7.87 -14.01 4.07
N GLU A 496 -8.25 -14.50 2.87
CA GLU A 496 -7.51 -15.61 2.23
C GLU A 496 -6.08 -15.18 1.83
N ASP A 497 -5.11 -16.10 1.76
CA ASP A 497 -3.67 -15.82 1.57
C ASP A 497 -3.37 -14.91 0.37
N ALA A 498 -4.14 -15.06 -0.72
CA ALA A 498 -4.04 -14.19 -1.89
C ALA A 498 -5.42 -13.91 -2.51
N GLY A 499 -5.57 -12.71 -3.07
CA GLY A 499 -6.77 -12.31 -3.81
C GLY A 499 -6.82 -13.00 -5.16
N VAL A 500 -7.97 -13.58 -5.53
CA VAL A 500 -8.16 -14.31 -6.80
C VAL A 500 -9.32 -13.73 -7.60
N ILE A 501 -9.05 -13.30 -8.84
CA ILE A 501 -10.02 -12.77 -9.80
C ILE A 501 -10.12 -13.69 -11.02
N ARG A 502 -11.34 -14.01 -11.45
CA ARG A 502 -11.60 -14.61 -12.77
C ARG A 502 -11.54 -13.53 -13.86
N ILE A 503 -10.77 -13.76 -14.91
CA ILE A 503 -10.56 -12.80 -16.01
C ILE A 503 -11.17 -13.26 -17.34
N ASP A 504 -11.53 -14.54 -17.48
CA ASP A 504 -12.35 -15.05 -18.60
C ASP A 504 -13.42 -16.02 -18.07
N GLU A 505 -14.69 -15.70 -18.31
CA GLU A 505 -15.83 -16.54 -17.92
C GLU A 505 -15.97 -17.81 -18.77
N ARG A 506 -15.46 -17.82 -20.00
CA ARG A 506 -15.58 -18.93 -20.96
C ARG A 506 -14.61 -20.06 -20.66
N THR A 507 -13.37 -19.72 -20.32
CA THR A 507 -12.32 -20.70 -19.96
C THR A 507 -12.25 -20.96 -18.46
N GLY A 508 -12.68 -19.99 -17.64
CA GLY A 508 -12.46 -19.99 -16.20
C GLY A 508 -11.10 -19.41 -15.80
N LEU A 509 -10.27 -18.95 -16.73
CA LEU A 509 -8.95 -18.37 -16.47
C LEU A 509 -9.03 -17.27 -15.40
N GLY A 510 -8.08 -17.28 -14.47
CA GLY A 510 -7.97 -16.29 -13.42
C GLY A 510 -6.53 -15.95 -13.06
N VAL A 511 -6.40 -14.89 -12.26
CA VAL A 511 -5.14 -14.47 -11.66
C VAL A 511 -5.27 -14.42 -10.15
N ALA A 512 -4.16 -14.73 -9.48
CA ALA A 512 -3.99 -14.62 -8.05
C ALA A 512 -2.93 -13.55 -7.76
N LEU A 513 -3.04 -12.85 -6.63
CA LEU A 513 -2.14 -11.76 -6.28
C LEU A 513 -1.96 -11.68 -4.76
N SER A 514 -0.72 -11.50 -4.31
CA SER A 514 -0.36 -11.18 -2.92
C SER A 514 0.56 -9.95 -2.89
N VAL A 515 0.64 -9.29 -1.74
CA VAL A 515 1.52 -8.16 -1.44
C VAL A 515 2.05 -8.32 -0.02
N ASP A 516 3.37 -8.35 0.14
CA ASP A 516 4.01 -8.76 1.40
C ASP A 516 5.27 -7.92 1.67
N GLY A 517 5.53 -7.54 2.93
CA GLY A 517 6.67 -6.68 3.25
C GLY A 517 6.98 -6.51 4.74
N ASN A 518 7.68 -7.47 5.35
CA ASN A 518 8.10 -7.40 6.75
C ASN A 518 9.35 -6.50 6.94
N GLY A 519 9.12 -5.28 7.43
CA GLY A 519 10.20 -4.31 7.69
C GLY A 519 11.16 -4.68 8.82
N ARG A 520 10.75 -5.53 9.79
CA ARG A 520 11.65 -5.97 10.88
C ARG A 520 12.71 -6.91 10.33
N TYR A 521 12.35 -7.85 9.48
CA TYR A 521 13.33 -8.72 8.81
C TYR A 521 14.33 -7.91 7.98
N ALA A 522 13.86 -6.97 7.18
CA ALA A 522 14.72 -6.10 6.37
C ALA A 522 15.54 -5.08 7.21
N ARG A 523 15.13 -4.80 8.46
CA ARG A 523 15.93 -4.04 9.43
C ARG A 523 17.08 -4.85 10.04
N LEU A 524 16.89 -6.17 10.22
CA LEU A 524 17.90 -7.11 10.72
C LEU A 524 18.88 -7.57 9.64
N ASP A 525 18.40 -7.81 8.42
CA ASP A 525 19.21 -8.05 7.21
C ASP A 525 18.41 -7.58 5.98
N PRO A 526 18.76 -6.47 5.32
CA PRO A 526 18.00 -5.94 4.19
C PRO A 526 18.02 -6.85 2.95
N TYR A 527 19.10 -7.62 2.75
CA TYR A 527 19.21 -8.54 1.62
C TYR A 527 18.31 -9.77 1.82
N GLN A 528 18.35 -10.39 3.00
CA GLN A 528 17.49 -11.52 3.32
C GLN A 528 16.04 -11.11 3.52
N GLY A 529 15.77 -9.96 4.16
CA GLY A 529 14.41 -9.41 4.33
C GLY A 529 13.70 -9.18 2.99
N ALA A 530 14.40 -8.68 1.97
CA ALA A 530 13.84 -8.54 0.63
C ALA A 530 13.57 -9.91 -0.05
N LYS A 531 14.41 -10.94 0.19
CA LYS A 531 14.15 -12.31 -0.28
C LYS A 531 13.01 -12.99 0.47
N LEU A 532 12.82 -12.69 1.76
CA LEU A 532 11.71 -13.18 2.58
C LEU A 532 10.38 -12.61 2.10
N ALA A 533 10.27 -11.29 1.91
CA ALA A 533 9.07 -10.65 1.35
C ALA A 533 8.69 -11.22 -0.03
N LEU A 534 9.68 -11.46 -0.91
CA LEU A 534 9.46 -12.14 -2.18
C LEU A 534 8.96 -13.58 -2.01
N ALA A 535 9.52 -14.34 -1.06
CA ALA A 535 9.16 -15.73 -0.82
C ALA A 535 7.76 -15.89 -0.21
N GLU A 536 7.40 -14.99 0.71
CA GLU A 536 6.07 -14.88 1.31
C GLU A 536 5.01 -14.58 0.25
N ALA A 537 5.18 -13.53 -0.55
CA ALA A 537 4.27 -13.21 -1.65
C ALA A 537 4.18 -14.32 -2.70
N TYR A 538 5.29 -14.99 -3.01
CA TYR A 538 5.31 -16.17 -3.88
C TYR A 538 4.48 -17.32 -3.30
N ARG A 539 4.65 -17.61 -2.00
CA ARG A 539 4.03 -18.70 -1.27
C ARG A 539 2.54 -18.46 -1.03
N ASN A 540 2.13 -17.23 -0.72
CA ASN A 540 0.73 -16.81 -0.59
C ASN A 540 -0.03 -16.97 -1.91
N VAL A 541 0.55 -16.54 -3.03
CA VAL A 541 -0.01 -16.83 -4.36
C VAL A 541 -0.07 -18.33 -4.63
N ALA A 542 0.99 -19.09 -4.33
CA ALA A 542 1.03 -20.52 -4.59
C ALA A 542 0.09 -21.35 -3.70
N ALA A 543 -0.19 -20.91 -2.47
CA ALA A 543 -1.14 -21.55 -1.54
C ALA A 543 -2.55 -21.64 -2.16
N THR A 544 -2.96 -20.65 -2.96
CA THR A 544 -4.23 -20.69 -3.71
C THR A 544 -4.27 -21.73 -4.84
N GLY A 545 -3.15 -22.39 -5.15
CA GLY A 545 -2.98 -23.29 -6.30
C GLY A 545 -2.58 -22.57 -7.59
N ALA A 546 -2.43 -21.24 -7.57
CA ALA A 546 -1.96 -20.47 -8.72
C ALA A 546 -0.47 -20.69 -8.95
N LYS A 547 -0.01 -20.54 -10.21
CA LYS A 547 1.42 -20.50 -10.53
C LYS A 547 1.92 -19.05 -10.52
N PRO A 548 2.85 -18.64 -9.64
CA PRO A 548 3.50 -17.33 -9.70
C PRO A 548 4.28 -17.12 -11.01
N ILE A 549 4.24 -15.91 -11.56
CA ILE A 549 4.82 -15.58 -12.88
C ILE A 549 5.52 -14.22 -12.98
N ALA A 550 5.26 -13.27 -12.08
CA ALA A 550 5.76 -11.90 -12.19
C ALA A 550 5.74 -11.17 -10.85
N VAL A 551 6.56 -10.11 -10.72
CA VAL A 551 6.74 -9.33 -9.49
C VAL A 551 6.56 -7.83 -9.77
N THR A 552 6.01 -7.09 -8.81
CA THR A 552 6.07 -5.63 -8.71
C THR A 552 6.57 -5.24 -7.31
N ASP A 553 7.18 -4.07 -7.14
CA ASP A 553 7.77 -3.66 -5.86
C ASP A 553 7.50 -2.19 -5.51
N CYS A 554 7.32 -1.90 -4.21
CA CYS A 554 7.28 -0.55 -3.66
C CYS A 554 8.33 -0.45 -2.55
N LEU A 555 9.45 0.19 -2.86
CA LEU A 555 10.63 0.27 -2.01
C LEU A 555 10.52 1.51 -1.11
N ASN A 556 10.18 1.31 0.17
CA ASN A 556 9.99 2.39 1.14
C ASN A 556 11.19 2.50 2.09
N PHE A 557 11.89 3.63 2.04
CA PHE A 557 13.15 3.89 2.74
C PHE A 557 13.24 5.34 3.27
N GLY A 558 14.15 5.57 4.23
CA GLY A 558 14.50 6.91 4.72
C GLY A 558 15.25 7.78 3.70
N SER A 559 16.03 8.74 4.17
CA SER A 559 16.79 9.65 3.29
C SER A 559 17.92 8.90 2.56
N PRO A 560 18.02 8.99 1.21
CA PRO A 560 19.12 8.41 0.42
C PRO A 560 20.45 9.16 0.60
N GLU A 561 20.46 10.22 1.42
CA GLU A 561 21.65 10.97 1.77
C GLU A 561 22.39 10.37 2.98
N ASP A 562 21.71 9.56 3.80
CA ASP A 562 22.35 8.77 4.85
C ASP A 562 23.02 7.52 4.26
N PRO A 563 24.33 7.31 4.47
CA PRO A 563 25.03 6.16 3.88
C PRO A 563 24.57 4.80 4.39
N GLY A 564 23.98 4.72 5.58
CA GLY A 564 23.37 3.52 6.16
C GLY A 564 22.06 3.17 5.47
N VAL A 565 21.18 4.16 5.31
CA VAL A 565 19.90 3.98 4.58
C VAL A 565 20.16 3.60 3.12
N MET A 566 21.11 4.26 2.44
CA MET A 566 21.44 3.92 1.06
C MET A 566 22.07 2.52 0.94
N TRP A 567 22.88 2.09 1.92
CA TRP A 567 23.38 0.72 1.95
C TRP A 567 22.25 -0.30 2.13
N GLN A 568 21.29 -0.04 3.03
CA GLN A 568 20.11 -0.90 3.21
C GLN A 568 19.27 -0.97 1.93
N PHE A 569 19.06 0.15 1.24
CA PHE A 569 18.36 0.19 -0.05
C PHE A 569 19.07 -0.64 -1.12
N ALA A 570 20.38 -0.45 -1.28
CA ALA A 570 21.17 -1.18 -2.28
C ALA A 570 21.16 -2.69 -2.05
N GLU A 571 21.25 -3.12 -0.79
CA GLU A 571 21.21 -4.53 -0.41
C GLU A 571 19.81 -5.15 -0.57
N ALA A 572 18.73 -4.42 -0.27
CA ALA A 572 17.37 -4.88 -0.52
C ALA A 572 17.07 -5.04 -2.02
N VAL A 573 17.45 -4.06 -2.85
CA VAL A 573 17.34 -4.16 -4.32
C VAL A 573 18.16 -5.34 -4.84
N ARG A 574 19.37 -5.56 -4.30
CA ARG A 574 20.20 -6.71 -4.66
C ARG A 574 19.53 -8.04 -4.27
N GLY A 575 18.93 -8.12 -3.09
CA GLY A 575 18.20 -9.29 -2.59
C GLY A 575 17.01 -9.64 -3.46
N LEU A 576 16.17 -8.66 -3.78
CA LEU A 576 15.01 -8.84 -4.65
C LEU A 576 15.43 -9.23 -6.08
N ALA A 577 16.45 -8.57 -6.65
CA ALA A 577 16.94 -8.90 -7.99
C ALA A 577 17.56 -10.30 -8.09
N ASP A 578 18.35 -10.71 -7.09
CA ASP A 578 18.92 -12.06 -7.00
C ASP A 578 17.81 -13.11 -6.79
N GLY A 579 16.79 -12.81 -5.98
CA GLY A 579 15.66 -13.71 -5.73
C GLY A 579 14.73 -13.91 -6.93
N CYS A 580 14.40 -12.82 -7.65
CA CYS A 580 13.62 -12.88 -8.89
C CYS A 580 14.32 -13.72 -9.98
N LEU A 581 15.63 -13.59 -10.10
CA LEU A 581 16.45 -14.42 -11.00
C LEU A 581 16.44 -15.91 -10.59
N GLU A 582 16.50 -16.20 -9.29
CA GLU A 582 16.53 -17.57 -8.74
C GLU A 582 15.18 -18.31 -8.89
N LEU A 583 14.07 -17.62 -8.59
CA LEU A 583 12.71 -18.13 -8.80
C LEU A 583 12.31 -18.17 -10.29
N GLY A 584 12.93 -17.34 -11.13
CA GLY A 584 12.64 -17.25 -12.56
C GLY A 584 11.42 -16.38 -12.89
N ILE A 585 11.05 -15.44 -12.01
CA ILE A 585 9.93 -14.50 -12.22
C ILE A 585 10.46 -13.06 -12.25
N PRO A 586 10.20 -12.29 -13.33
CA PRO A 586 10.78 -10.95 -13.48
C PRO A 586 10.01 -9.89 -12.70
N VAL A 587 10.73 -8.85 -12.26
CA VAL A 587 10.12 -7.56 -11.89
C VAL A 587 9.60 -6.89 -13.16
N THR A 588 8.33 -6.53 -13.17
CA THR A 588 7.63 -5.90 -14.31
C THR A 588 7.71 -4.38 -14.27
N GLY A 589 7.71 -3.82 -13.05
CA GLY A 589 7.75 -2.40 -12.73
C GLY A 589 7.48 -2.19 -11.23
N GLY A 590 7.68 -0.99 -10.73
CA GLY A 590 7.58 -0.69 -9.30
C GLY A 590 7.75 0.80 -9.00
N ASN A 591 7.90 1.13 -7.72
CA ASN A 591 8.00 2.49 -7.20
C ASN A 591 9.08 2.58 -6.10
N VAL A 592 9.71 3.75 -5.95
CA VAL A 592 10.65 4.03 -4.84
C VAL A 592 10.19 5.26 -4.06
N SER A 593 9.93 5.04 -2.78
CA SER A 593 9.61 6.08 -1.80
C SER A 593 10.82 6.29 -0.89
N PHE A 594 11.51 7.40 -1.08
CA PHE A 594 12.60 7.86 -0.21
C PHE A 594 12.13 8.94 0.77
N TYR A 595 13.01 9.35 1.68
CA TYR A 595 12.75 10.42 2.66
C TYR A 595 11.61 10.11 3.66
N ASN A 596 11.27 8.83 3.87
CA ASN A 596 10.38 8.40 4.95
C ASN A 596 11.13 8.44 6.29
N GLN A 597 11.37 9.65 6.79
CA GLN A 597 11.99 9.90 8.09
C GLN A 597 11.55 11.24 8.69
N THR A 598 11.49 11.29 10.03
CA THR A 598 11.22 12.51 10.80
C THR A 598 12.46 12.86 11.60
N GLY A 599 13.03 14.04 11.35
CA GLY A 599 14.36 14.40 11.86
C GLY A 599 15.42 13.36 11.46
N ALA A 600 16.03 12.70 12.45
CA ALA A 600 17.04 11.67 12.26
C ALA A 600 16.50 10.22 12.35
N ALA A 601 15.20 10.03 12.64
CA ALA A 601 14.59 8.71 12.76
C ALA A 601 13.96 8.29 11.44
N ALA A 602 14.60 7.35 10.75
CA ALA A 602 14.05 6.68 9.57
C ALA A 602 13.15 5.51 9.95
N ILE A 603 12.19 5.21 9.08
CA ILE A 603 11.45 3.94 9.11
C ILE A 603 12.40 2.74 9.00
N HIS A 604 11.89 1.54 9.31
CA HIS A 604 12.57 0.32 8.88
C HIS A 604 12.59 0.22 7.34
N PRO A 605 13.66 -0.34 6.75
CA PRO A 605 13.68 -0.71 5.33
C PRO A 605 12.44 -1.54 5.00
N THR A 606 11.56 -1.06 4.11
CA THR A 606 10.29 -1.75 3.83
C THR A 606 10.12 -1.95 2.32
N PRO A 607 10.78 -2.97 1.74
CA PRO A 607 10.49 -3.43 0.39
C PRO A 607 9.16 -4.20 0.41
N VAL A 608 8.07 -3.57 -0.04
CA VAL A 608 6.80 -4.27 -0.26
C VAL A 608 6.84 -4.92 -1.63
N VAL A 609 6.61 -6.24 -1.68
CA VAL A 609 6.73 -7.05 -2.90
C VAL A 609 5.35 -7.61 -3.25
N GLY A 610 4.85 -7.28 -4.44
CA GLY A 610 3.63 -7.85 -5.00
C GLY A 610 3.94 -8.96 -6.00
N VAL A 611 3.33 -10.13 -5.85
CA VAL A 611 3.52 -11.27 -6.76
C VAL A 611 2.23 -11.65 -7.46
N LEU A 612 2.28 -11.75 -8.78
CA LEU A 612 1.18 -12.18 -9.65
C LEU A 612 1.32 -13.66 -10.00
N GLY A 613 0.23 -14.41 -9.89
CA GLY A 613 0.09 -15.79 -10.38
C GLY A 613 -1.12 -16.00 -11.29
N VAL A 614 -1.14 -17.16 -11.97
CA VAL A 614 -2.21 -17.56 -12.91
C VAL A 614 -2.81 -18.90 -12.53
N LEU A 615 -4.13 -19.00 -12.67
CA LEU A 615 -4.94 -20.21 -12.56
C LEU A 615 -5.56 -20.52 -13.92
N ASP A 616 -5.27 -21.70 -14.49
CA ASP A 616 -5.86 -22.16 -15.75
C ASP A 616 -7.40 -22.19 -15.67
N ASN A 617 -7.93 -22.54 -14.48
CA ASN A 617 -9.34 -22.42 -14.13
C ASN A 617 -9.46 -22.03 -12.65
N VAL A 618 -10.15 -20.93 -12.34
CA VAL A 618 -10.41 -20.51 -10.97
C VAL A 618 -11.20 -21.54 -10.17
N ALA A 619 -11.94 -22.47 -10.79
CA ALA A 619 -12.66 -23.51 -10.04
C ALA A 619 -11.73 -24.32 -9.11
N ASP A 620 -10.48 -24.50 -9.52
CA ASP A 620 -9.45 -25.31 -8.85
C ASP A 620 -8.73 -24.57 -7.70
N ARG A 621 -9.09 -23.31 -7.40
CA ARG A 621 -8.45 -22.55 -6.31
C ARG A 621 -8.62 -23.22 -4.95
N VAL A 622 -7.57 -23.15 -4.15
CA VAL A 622 -7.53 -23.66 -2.77
C VAL A 622 -7.72 -22.49 -1.80
N PRO A 623 -8.62 -22.60 -0.80
CA PRO A 623 -8.79 -21.59 0.24
C PRO A 623 -7.90 -21.87 1.47
N MET A 624 -7.71 -20.87 2.34
CA MET A 624 -6.97 -21.01 3.60
C MET A 624 -7.71 -21.90 4.64
N GLY A 625 -9.04 -21.81 4.63
CA GLY A 625 -9.88 -22.23 5.75
C GLY A 625 -10.33 -23.68 5.68
N PHE A 626 -10.23 -24.41 6.80
CA PHE A 626 -10.62 -25.81 6.89
C PHE A 626 -12.06 -26.03 6.41
N ILE A 627 -12.27 -27.02 5.52
CA ILE A 627 -13.57 -27.27 4.92
C ILE A 627 -14.45 -28.10 5.88
N PRO A 628 -15.67 -27.64 6.21
CA PRO A 628 -16.63 -28.47 6.94
C PRO A 628 -16.97 -29.74 6.16
N ARG A 629 -16.73 -30.90 6.78
CA ARG A 629 -17.01 -32.21 6.17
C ARG A 629 -18.38 -32.77 6.59
N PRO A 630 -19.19 -33.32 5.66
CA PRO A 630 -20.44 -33.99 6.02
C PRO A 630 -20.25 -35.20 6.94
N ALA A 631 -21.31 -35.53 7.69
CA ALA A 631 -21.44 -36.79 8.43
C ALA A 631 -20.31 -37.15 9.43
N GLY A 632 -19.52 -36.17 9.88
CA GLY A 632 -18.44 -36.37 10.85
C GLY A 632 -17.15 -36.97 10.28
N ASP A 633 -16.95 -36.88 8.96
CA ASP A 633 -15.65 -37.16 8.36
C ASP A 633 -14.66 -36.00 8.66
N HIS A 634 -13.38 -36.19 8.35
CA HIS A 634 -12.32 -35.22 8.62
C HIS A 634 -11.27 -35.25 7.52
N ASP A 635 -10.50 -34.16 7.45
CA ASP A 635 -9.30 -34.06 6.63
C ASP A 635 -8.06 -34.33 7.46
N GLN A 636 -7.05 -34.92 6.83
CA GLN A 636 -5.73 -35.11 7.43
C GLN A 636 -4.94 -33.80 7.29
N LEU A 637 -4.39 -33.30 8.40
CA LEU A 637 -3.55 -32.11 8.42
C LEU A 637 -2.10 -32.51 8.21
N PHE A 638 -1.45 -31.87 7.24
CA PHE A 638 -0.02 -31.96 6.99
C PHE A 638 0.62 -30.58 7.17
N LEU A 639 1.81 -30.56 7.77
CA LEU A 639 2.71 -29.42 7.68
C LEU A 639 3.73 -29.72 6.58
N LEU A 640 3.86 -28.81 5.61
CA LEU A 640 4.91 -28.83 4.59
C LEU A 640 6.08 -27.95 5.05
N GLY A 641 7.30 -28.32 4.66
CA GLY A 641 8.53 -27.61 5.05
C GLY A 641 9.13 -28.09 6.37
N GLU A 642 10.14 -27.37 6.88
CA GLU A 642 10.88 -27.72 8.10
C GLU A 642 10.83 -26.56 9.11
N THR A 643 10.54 -26.83 10.38
CA THR A 643 10.58 -25.82 11.44
C THR A 643 11.96 -25.80 12.11
N HIS A 644 12.58 -24.62 12.17
CA HIS A 644 13.87 -24.41 12.84
C HIS A 644 13.69 -23.60 14.14
N VAL A 645 14.80 -23.28 14.82
CA VAL A 645 14.77 -22.39 16.01
C VAL A 645 15.06 -20.97 15.53
N GLU A 646 14.12 -20.40 14.79
CA GLU A 646 14.19 -19.04 14.23
C GLU A 646 13.09 -18.21 14.87
N LEU A 647 13.49 -17.27 15.73
CA LEU A 647 12.60 -16.44 16.57
C LEU A 647 12.96 -14.95 16.48
N SER A 648 14.11 -14.62 15.90
CA SER A 648 14.66 -13.27 15.77
C SER A 648 13.88 -12.44 14.75
N GLY A 649 13.38 -11.29 15.17
CA GLY A 649 12.48 -10.43 14.39
C GLY A 649 10.99 -10.80 14.46
N SER A 650 10.64 -11.87 15.18
CA SER A 650 9.28 -12.43 15.16
C SER A 650 8.21 -11.62 15.87
N GLU A 651 6.95 -11.85 15.51
CA GLU A 651 5.80 -11.31 16.25
C GLU A 651 5.79 -11.81 17.70
N TRP A 652 6.24 -13.03 17.98
CA TRP A 652 6.39 -13.48 19.37
C TRP A 652 7.41 -12.64 20.15
N ALA A 653 8.59 -12.41 19.57
CA ALA A 653 9.65 -11.62 20.20
C ALA A 653 9.19 -10.18 20.46
N TRP A 654 8.47 -9.58 19.51
CA TRP A 654 7.88 -8.26 19.66
C TRP A 654 6.75 -8.24 20.72
N VAL A 655 5.71 -9.07 20.56
CA VAL A 655 4.49 -9.04 21.40
C VAL A 655 4.74 -9.48 22.85
N THR A 656 5.74 -10.32 23.11
CA THR A 656 6.04 -10.79 24.47
C THR A 656 7.21 -10.07 25.15
N HIS A 657 8.17 -9.53 24.38
CA HIS A 657 9.41 -8.98 24.93
C HIS A 657 9.78 -7.58 24.42
N GLU A 658 8.96 -6.98 23.54
CA GLU A 658 9.26 -5.71 22.83
C GLU A 658 10.63 -5.75 22.15
N HIS A 659 11.01 -6.95 21.66
CA HIS A 659 12.37 -7.24 21.20
C HIS A 659 12.47 -7.20 19.67
N LEU A 660 13.50 -6.50 19.19
CA LEU A 660 13.97 -6.56 17.81
C LEU A 660 15.48 -6.76 17.81
N GLY A 661 15.93 -7.94 17.39
CA GLY A 661 17.34 -8.31 17.30
C GLY A 661 17.51 -9.73 16.75
N GLY A 662 18.76 -10.09 16.45
CA GLY A 662 19.15 -11.37 15.88
C GLY A 662 19.18 -11.38 14.35
N ILE A 663 19.04 -12.56 13.75
CA ILE A 663 19.11 -12.79 12.30
C ILE A 663 17.73 -13.29 11.85
N PRO A 664 17.12 -12.72 10.79
CA PRO A 664 15.79 -13.16 10.36
C PRO A 664 15.81 -14.61 9.81
N PRO A 665 14.65 -15.26 9.66
CA PRO A 665 14.56 -16.63 9.15
C PRO A 665 15.31 -16.85 7.83
N GLN A 666 15.91 -18.02 7.64
CA GLN A 666 16.62 -18.33 6.40
C GLN A 666 15.67 -18.80 5.30
N VAL A 667 15.79 -18.18 4.12
CA VAL A 667 14.98 -18.51 2.95
C VAL A 667 15.78 -19.29 1.90
N ASP A 668 15.26 -20.45 1.50
CA ASP A 668 15.74 -21.26 0.37
C ASP A 668 14.72 -21.15 -0.77
N LEU A 669 15.01 -20.29 -1.76
CA LEU A 669 14.09 -20.03 -2.87
C LEU A 669 13.97 -21.22 -3.84
N ALA A 670 14.95 -22.13 -3.86
CA ALA A 670 14.83 -23.36 -4.64
C ALA A 670 13.78 -24.30 -4.02
N ARG A 671 13.74 -24.38 -2.68
CA ARG A 671 12.68 -25.07 -1.93
C ARG A 671 11.32 -24.37 -2.04
N GLU A 672 11.27 -23.04 -1.96
CA GLU A 672 10.01 -22.29 -2.18
C GLU A 672 9.41 -22.58 -3.56
N ARG A 673 10.25 -22.61 -4.62
CA ARG A 673 9.77 -22.99 -5.96
C ARG A 673 9.23 -24.43 -6.00
N GLN A 674 9.91 -25.39 -5.36
CA GLN A 674 9.44 -26.78 -5.28
C GLN A 674 8.11 -26.90 -4.53
N LEU A 675 7.94 -26.13 -3.44
CA LEU A 675 6.70 -26.03 -2.68
C LEU A 675 5.57 -25.42 -3.53
N GLY A 676 5.82 -24.33 -4.25
CA GLY A 676 4.82 -23.73 -5.12
C GLY A 676 4.41 -24.62 -6.30
N GLU A 677 5.36 -25.34 -6.91
CA GLU A 677 5.08 -26.34 -7.93
C GLU A 677 4.23 -27.51 -7.39
N LEU A 678 4.53 -28.00 -6.19
CA LEU A 678 3.74 -29.01 -5.49
C LEU A 678 2.31 -28.54 -5.22
N LEU A 679 2.12 -27.32 -4.70
CA LEU A 679 0.80 -26.78 -4.34
C LEU A 679 -0.08 -26.62 -5.59
N ALA A 680 0.45 -26.04 -6.67
CA ALA A 680 -0.25 -25.92 -7.94
C ALA A 680 -0.60 -27.28 -8.56
N ALA A 681 0.31 -28.27 -8.46
CA ALA A 681 0.04 -29.63 -8.92
C ALA A 681 -1.06 -30.31 -8.08
N ALA A 682 -0.99 -30.21 -6.75
CA ALA A 682 -1.92 -30.83 -5.81
C ALA A 682 -3.33 -30.22 -5.88
N ALA A 683 -3.43 -28.90 -6.08
CA ALA A 683 -4.68 -28.18 -6.33
C ALA A 683 -5.40 -28.72 -7.57
N ARG A 684 -4.70 -28.79 -8.72
CA ARG A 684 -5.23 -29.24 -10.01
C ARG A 684 -5.79 -30.67 -9.99
N VAL A 685 -5.30 -31.54 -9.11
CA VAL A 685 -5.81 -32.92 -8.95
C VAL A 685 -6.75 -33.09 -7.74
N GLY A 686 -7.18 -31.99 -7.11
CA GLY A 686 -8.10 -32.00 -5.97
C GLY A 686 -7.57 -32.74 -4.74
N HIS A 687 -6.25 -32.68 -4.50
CA HIS A 687 -5.62 -33.28 -3.32
C HIS A 687 -5.57 -32.35 -2.12
N LEU A 688 -5.89 -31.07 -2.30
CA LEU A 688 -5.99 -30.07 -1.24
C LEU A 688 -7.45 -29.69 -1.00
N SER A 689 -7.81 -29.46 0.25
CA SER A 689 -9.08 -28.85 0.67
C SER A 689 -8.88 -27.49 1.30
N SER A 690 -7.77 -27.31 2.00
CA SER A 690 -7.22 -26.00 2.29
C SER A 690 -5.69 -26.04 2.24
N ALA A 691 -5.09 -24.88 2.00
CA ALA A 691 -3.67 -24.62 2.11
C ALA A 691 -3.55 -23.19 2.61
N HIS A 692 -2.76 -23.00 3.65
CA HIS A 692 -2.55 -21.71 4.29
C HIS A 692 -1.07 -21.60 4.69
N ASP A 693 -0.48 -20.46 4.38
CA ASP A 693 0.90 -20.13 4.65
C ASP A 693 1.26 -20.12 6.17
N LEU A 694 2.56 -20.20 6.47
CA LEU A 694 3.12 -19.94 7.80
C LEU A 694 4.08 -18.74 7.73
N SER A 695 3.53 -17.57 8.05
CA SER A 695 4.19 -16.26 8.13
C SER A 695 4.30 -15.80 9.59
N ASP A 696 3.96 -14.54 9.89
CA ASP A 696 3.96 -13.94 11.22
C ASP A 696 3.12 -14.78 12.22
N GLY A 697 3.67 -15.03 13.41
CA GLY A 697 3.05 -15.87 14.44
C GLY A 697 3.13 -17.39 14.22
N GLY A 698 3.54 -17.84 13.04
CA GLY A 698 3.82 -19.25 12.73
C GLY A 698 2.61 -20.19 12.80
N LEU A 699 2.88 -21.49 13.01
CA LEU A 699 1.87 -22.55 12.95
C LEU A 699 0.66 -22.32 13.87
N ALA A 700 0.87 -21.69 15.03
CA ALA A 700 -0.19 -21.35 15.98
C ALA A 700 -1.20 -20.36 15.36
N GLN A 701 -0.71 -19.32 14.69
CA GLN A 701 -1.56 -18.36 13.98
C GLN A 701 -2.32 -19.07 12.85
N SER A 702 -1.60 -19.77 11.96
CA SER A 702 -2.22 -20.46 10.82
C SER A 702 -3.29 -21.46 11.23
N LEU A 703 -3.08 -22.19 12.34
CA LEU A 703 -4.10 -23.09 12.90
C LEU A 703 -5.34 -22.34 13.41
N VAL A 704 -5.17 -21.19 14.08
CA VAL A 704 -6.29 -20.39 14.58
C VAL A 704 -7.09 -19.80 13.42
N GLU A 705 -6.42 -19.19 12.44
CA GLU A 705 -7.09 -18.59 11.29
C GLU A 705 -7.82 -19.64 10.44
N SER A 706 -7.15 -20.75 10.08
CA SER A 706 -7.78 -21.87 9.36
C SER A 706 -9.01 -22.43 10.07
N CYS A 707 -9.00 -22.46 11.41
CA CYS A 707 -10.16 -22.88 12.22
C CYS A 707 -11.29 -21.83 12.21
N LEU A 708 -10.95 -20.57 12.49
CA LEU A 708 -11.92 -19.48 12.65
C LEU A 708 -12.61 -19.11 11.34
N ARG A 709 -11.93 -19.23 10.20
CA ARG A 709 -12.41 -18.90 8.85
C ARG A 709 -13.73 -19.57 8.49
N ARG A 710 -13.96 -20.80 8.96
CA ARG A 710 -15.19 -21.58 8.70
C ARG A 710 -15.81 -22.24 9.94
N GLY A 711 -15.26 -21.97 11.13
CA GLY A 711 -15.77 -22.53 12.40
C GLY A 711 -15.52 -24.04 12.54
N VAL A 712 -14.41 -24.53 11.99
CA VAL A 712 -14.04 -25.96 12.03
C VAL A 712 -12.88 -26.13 13.00
N GLY A 713 -13.03 -26.97 14.01
CA GLY A 713 -11.97 -27.25 14.97
C GLY A 713 -10.82 -28.07 14.37
N ALA A 714 -9.76 -28.28 15.15
CA ALA A 714 -8.66 -29.15 14.77
C ALA A 714 -8.03 -29.82 16.00
N ARG A 715 -7.47 -31.02 15.78
CA ARG A 715 -6.71 -31.76 16.80
C ARG A 715 -5.32 -32.07 16.24
N VAL A 716 -4.31 -31.43 16.83
CA VAL A 716 -2.92 -31.45 16.39
C VAL A 716 -2.07 -32.18 17.43
N ALA A 717 -1.14 -33.02 17.00
CA ALA A 717 -0.10 -33.62 17.83
C ALA A 717 1.23 -32.92 17.59
N VAL A 718 2.00 -32.69 18.65
CA VAL A 718 3.37 -32.18 18.54
C VAL A 718 4.30 -33.37 18.20
N PRO A 719 5.11 -33.32 17.13
CA PRO A 719 6.04 -34.39 16.78
C PRO A 719 7.06 -34.67 17.89
N GLU A 720 7.57 -35.90 17.97
CA GLU A 720 8.43 -36.37 19.08
C GLU A 720 9.67 -35.50 19.28
N GLN A 721 10.29 -35.05 18.19
CA GLN A 721 11.45 -34.14 18.19
C GLN A 721 11.14 -32.75 18.80
N PHE A 722 9.86 -32.36 18.85
CA PHE A 722 9.38 -31.14 19.46
C PHE A 722 8.66 -31.33 20.80
N ALA A 723 8.45 -32.57 21.28
CA ALA A 723 7.56 -32.84 22.41
C ALA A 723 8.09 -32.44 23.81
N ASN A 724 9.37 -32.04 23.93
CA ASN A 724 10.04 -31.89 25.23
C ASN A 724 10.50 -30.45 25.52
N GLY A 725 10.43 -30.04 26.80
CA GLY A 725 10.90 -28.73 27.25
C GLY A 725 10.14 -27.57 26.59
N SER A 726 10.88 -26.57 26.07
CA SER A 726 10.32 -25.46 25.29
C SER A 726 10.31 -25.72 23.77
N MET A 727 10.49 -26.95 23.32
CA MET A 727 10.37 -27.29 21.90
C MET A 727 8.92 -27.28 21.35
N PRO A 728 7.84 -27.52 22.14
CA PRO A 728 6.48 -27.33 21.65
C PRO A 728 6.21 -25.86 21.28
N PHE A 729 6.81 -24.93 22.02
CA PHE A 729 6.79 -23.51 21.68
C PHE A 729 7.45 -23.26 20.30
N VAL A 730 8.64 -23.82 20.05
CA VAL A 730 9.32 -23.65 18.74
C VAL A 730 8.48 -24.19 17.58
N PHE A 731 7.88 -25.37 17.75
CA PHE A 731 7.00 -25.97 16.74
C PHE A 731 5.79 -25.10 16.39
N LEU A 732 5.22 -24.42 17.40
CA LEU A 732 4.01 -23.61 17.27
C LEU A 732 4.29 -22.17 16.79
N PHE A 733 5.36 -21.53 17.25
CA PHE A 733 5.55 -20.08 17.13
C PHE A 733 6.81 -19.64 16.37
N SER A 734 7.64 -20.57 15.87
CA SER A 734 8.73 -20.18 14.96
C SER A 734 8.19 -19.84 13.58
N GLU A 735 8.78 -18.81 12.97
CA GLU A 735 8.40 -18.19 11.69
C GLU A 735 9.37 -18.59 10.55
N SER A 736 9.97 -19.79 10.63
CA SER A 736 10.75 -20.37 9.52
C SER A 736 10.01 -20.29 8.18
N ALA A 737 10.70 -19.84 7.14
CA ALA A 737 10.15 -19.72 5.78
C ALA A 737 9.91 -21.07 5.11
N GLY A 738 9.28 -21.09 3.92
CA GLY A 738 9.07 -22.32 3.14
C GLY A 738 8.12 -23.34 3.78
N ARG A 739 7.11 -22.89 4.52
CA ARG A 739 6.14 -23.77 5.19
C ARG A 739 4.69 -23.41 4.86
N VAL A 740 3.85 -24.43 4.72
CA VAL A 740 2.41 -24.31 4.47
C VAL A 740 1.67 -25.41 5.25
N LEU A 741 0.59 -25.03 5.93
CA LEU A 741 -0.37 -25.93 6.56
C LEU A 741 -1.41 -26.34 5.51
N VAL A 742 -1.57 -27.64 5.26
CA VAL A 742 -2.58 -28.14 4.31
C VAL A 742 -3.54 -29.12 4.95
N SER A 743 -4.81 -29.09 4.51
CA SER A 743 -5.80 -30.12 4.80
C SER A 743 -6.08 -30.98 3.56
N VAL A 744 -5.91 -32.28 3.69
CA VAL A 744 -5.98 -33.26 2.60
C VAL A 744 -7.24 -34.12 2.77
N PRO A 745 -8.08 -34.29 1.72
CA PRO A 745 -9.23 -35.17 1.76
C PRO A 745 -8.85 -36.60 2.15
N ARG A 746 -9.70 -37.22 2.96
CA ARG A 746 -9.55 -38.63 3.31
C ARG A 746 -9.53 -39.52 2.06
N GLY A 747 -8.57 -40.44 1.99
CA GLY A 747 -8.29 -41.31 0.85
C GLY A 747 -7.33 -40.71 -0.18
N HIS A 748 -6.99 -39.42 -0.11
CA HIS A 748 -6.02 -38.77 -1.01
C HIS A 748 -4.59 -38.75 -0.42
N GLU A 749 -4.41 -39.16 0.84
CA GLU A 749 -3.17 -39.00 1.62
C GLU A 749 -1.98 -39.66 0.91
N LYS A 750 -2.15 -40.89 0.41
CA LYS A 750 -1.08 -41.61 -0.29
C LYS A 750 -0.67 -40.95 -1.60
N ALA A 751 -1.62 -40.40 -2.33
CA ALA A 751 -1.34 -39.72 -3.60
C ALA A 751 -0.66 -38.37 -3.35
N PHE A 752 -1.14 -37.62 -2.35
CA PHE A 752 -0.52 -36.38 -1.90
C PHE A 752 0.92 -36.59 -1.42
N THR A 753 1.18 -37.55 -0.51
CA THR A 753 2.55 -37.82 -0.02
C THR A 753 3.51 -38.32 -1.10
N ALA A 754 3.00 -38.99 -2.13
CA ALA A 754 3.80 -39.38 -3.30
C ALA A 754 4.19 -38.15 -4.14
N LEU A 755 3.26 -37.20 -4.32
CA LEU A 755 3.52 -35.94 -5.00
C LEU A 755 4.52 -35.07 -4.22
N CYS A 756 4.42 -35.00 -2.89
CA CYS A 756 5.42 -34.32 -2.07
C CYS A 756 6.83 -34.93 -2.26
N ALA A 757 6.92 -36.26 -2.31
CA ALA A 757 8.18 -36.96 -2.57
C ALA A 757 8.71 -36.77 -3.99
N GLU A 758 7.84 -36.60 -5.00
CA GLU A 758 8.21 -36.28 -6.38
C GLU A 758 8.83 -34.87 -6.50
N HIS A 759 8.23 -33.88 -5.83
CA HIS A 759 8.75 -32.51 -5.78
C HIS A 759 9.91 -32.30 -4.77
N GLY A 760 10.20 -33.29 -3.93
CA GLY A 760 11.27 -33.24 -2.92
C GLY A 760 10.95 -32.40 -1.67
N VAL A 761 9.67 -32.11 -1.43
CA VAL A 761 9.21 -31.26 -0.33
C VAL A 761 9.01 -32.11 0.94
N PRO A 762 9.64 -31.77 2.08
CA PRO A 762 9.42 -32.45 3.35
C PRO A 762 8.02 -32.17 3.90
N TRP A 763 7.45 -33.16 4.58
CA TRP A 763 6.10 -33.10 5.16
C TRP A 763 6.01 -33.91 6.45
N GLU A 764 5.13 -33.49 7.35
CA GLU A 764 4.82 -34.14 8.62
C GLU A 764 3.29 -34.27 8.78
N VAL A 765 2.80 -35.39 9.31
CA VAL A 765 1.36 -35.56 9.60
C VAL A 765 1.08 -35.03 10.99
N ILE A 766 0.54 -33.82 11.08
CA ILE A 766 0.42 -33.12 12.37
C ILE A 766 -0.92 -33.34 13.06
N GLY A 767 -1.98 -33.78 12.37
CA GLY A 767 -3.30 -33.85 13.00
C GLY A 767 -4.46 -34.09 12.06
N VAL A 768 -5.68 -33.79 12.52
CA VAL A 768 -6.92 -33.87 11.74
C VAL A 768 -7.81 -32.66 12.01
N THR A 769 -8.66 -32.30 11.05
CA THR A 769 -9.78 -31.40 11.32
C THR A 769 -10.80 -32.07 12.25
N ASP A 770 -11.51 -31.27 13.05
CA ASP A 770 -12.54 -31.72 13.98
C ASP A 770 -13.77 -30.78 13.92
N PRO A 771 -14.66 -30.97 12.91
CA PRO A 771 -15.86 -30.16 12.76
C PRO A 771 -16.85 -30.27 13.93
N ALA A 772 -16.74 -31.30 14.77
CA ALA A 772 -17.64 -31.53 15.91
C ALA A 772 -17.04 -31.06 17.24
N GLY A 773 -15.72 -30.92 17.34
CA GLY A 773 -15.01 -30.61 18.57
C GLY A 773 -15.18 -29.19 19.10
N GLY A 774 -15.50 -28.21 18.23
CA GLY A 774 -15.72 -26.81 18.63
C GLY A 774 -14.50 -26.13 19.28
N ALA A 775 -13.29 -26.64 19.04
CA ALA A 775 -12.05 -26.17 19.65
C ALA A 775 -10.83 -26.42 18.76
N LEU A 776 -9.76 -25.67 19.00
CA LEU A 776 -8.40 -26.06 18.62
C LEU A 776 -7.77 -26.80 19.81
N GLU A 777 -7.28 -28.02 19.58
CA GLU A 777 -6.57 -28.82 20.57
C GLU A 777 -5.17 -29.17 20.06
N VAL A 778 -4.15 -28.82 20.84
CA VAL A 778 -2.78 -29.30 20.68
C VAL A 778 -2.53 -30.32 21.77
N GLN A 779 -2.47 -31.60 21.39
CA GLN A 779 -2.50 -32.75 22.30
C GLN A 779 -1.36 -32.68 23.33
N GLY A 780 -1.74 -32.81 24.61
CA GLY A 780 -0.81 -32.71 25.74
C GLY A 780 -0.32 -31.29 26.06
N GLN A 781 -0.68 -30.27 25.24
CA GLN A 781 -0.31 -28.87 25.46
C GLN A 781 -1.53 -28.04 25.89
N PHE A 782 -2.55 -27.87 25.05
CA PHE A 782 -3.73 -27.06 25.40
C PHE A 782 -4.96 -27.37 24.54
N ARG A 783 -6.11 -26.87 24.99
CA ARG A 783 -7.35 -26.83 24.23
C ARG A 783 -8.04 -25.47 24.44
N ILE A 784 -8.41 -24.81 23.35
CA ILE A 784 -9.05 -23.48 23.36
C ILE A 784 -10.33 -23.56 22.52
N GLY A 785 -11.46 -23.10 23.06
CA GLY A 785 -12.73 -23.09 22.34
C GLY A 785 -12.73 -22.11 21.17
N LEU A 786 -13.43 -22.42 20.08
CA LEU A 786 -13.48 -21.52 18.91
C LEU A 786 -14.10 -20.16 19.24
N ASP A 787 -15.03 -20.09 20.19
CA ASP A 787 -15.63 -18.83 20.63
C ASP A 787 -14.63 -17.96 21.43
N GLU A 788 -13.76 -18.59 22.22
CA GLU A 788 -12.68 -17.91 22.96
C GLU A 788 -11.61 -17.39 22.00
N LEU A 789 -11.17 -18.22 21.05
CA LEU A 789 -10.26 -17.82 19.97
C LEU A 789 -10.84 -16.67 19.16
N ARG A 790 -12.13 -16.74 18.78
CA ARG A 790 -12.81 -15.69 18.04
C ARG A 790 -12.84 -14.39 18.84
N GLY A 791 -13.24 -14.46 20.11
CA GLY A 791 -13.29 -13.30 21.00
C GLY A 791 -11.94 -12.59 21.15
N ALA A 792 -10.85 -13.34 21.32
CA ALA A 792 -9.50 -12.78 21.37
C ALA A 792 -9.06 -12.18 20.02
N HIS A 793 -9.26 -12.93 18.93
CA HIS A 793 -8.81 -12.55 17.59
C HIS A 793 -9.54 -11.32 17.02
N THR A 794 -10.85 -11.19 17.23
CA THR A 794 -11.65 -10.13 16.60
C THR A 794 -11.81 -8.85 17.43
N ALA A 795 -11.42 -8.84 18.70
CA ALA A 795 -11.70 -7.71 19.59
C ALA A 795 -10.76 -6.51 19.44
N THR A 796 -9.51 -6.71 18.99
CA THR A 796 -8.46 -5.68 19.14
C THR A 796 -8.67 -4.44 18.27
N LEU A 797 -8.85 -4.55 16.95
CA LEU A 797 -9.03 -3.36 16.09
C LEU A 797 -10.35 -2.62 16.40
N PRO A 798 -11.51 -3.28 16.57
CA PRO A 798 -12.74 -2.59 17.01
C PRO A 798 -12.61 -1.89 18.36
N ARG A 799 -11.86 -2.46 19.32
CA ARG A 799 -11.61 -1.81 20.63
C ARG A 799 -10.72 -0.58 20.52
N LEU A 800 -9.76 -0.56 19.59
CA LEU A 800 -8.85 0.56 19.37
C LEU A 800 -9.50 1.69 18.54
N PHE A 801 -10.31 1.35 17.53
CA PHE A 801 -10.74 2.29 16.49
C PHE A 801 -12.27 2.38 16.27
N GLY A 802 -13.08 1.52 16.91
CA GLY A 802 -14.53 1.42 16.67
C GLY A 802 -15.43 2.49 17.30
N GLY A 803 -14.86 3.46 18.01
CA GLY A 803 -15.62 4.53 18.68
C GLY A 803 -16.44 4.05 19.89
N ALA A 804 -17.06 5.00 20.60
CA ALA A 804 -17.71 4.75 21.89
C ALA A 804 -19.03 3.95 21.82
N GLU A 805 -19.58 3.68 20.63
CA GLU A 805 -20.81 2.90 20.47
C GLU A 805 -20.59 1.37 20.53
N GLY A 806 -19.33 0.90 20.47
CA GLY A 806 -18.98 -0.52 20.64
C GLY A 806 -18.76 -0.96 22.10
N ALA A 807 -18.63 -0.02 23.04
CA ALA A 807 -18.38 -0.32 24.44
C ALA A 807 -19.71 -0.52 25.20
N GLN A 808 -20.06 -1.77 25.50
CA GLN A 808 -20.98 -2.02 26.61
C GLN A 808 -20.37 -1.38 27.88
N PRO A 809 -21.11 -0.52 28.61
CA PRO A 809 -20.56 0.08 29.81
C PRO A 809 -20.33 -1.02 30.85
N ALA A 810 -19.07 -1.19 31.26
CA ALA A 810 -18.75 -1.95 32.45
C ALA A 810 -19.49 -1.32 33.64
N GLU A 811 -20.16 -2.14 34.46
CA GLU A 811 -20.89 -1.66 35.63
C GLU A 811 -19.93 -0.92 36.57
N ALA A 812 -20.13 0.40 36.70
CA ALA A 812 -19.35 1.21 37.61
C ALA A 812 -19.68 0.81 39.06
N ALA A 813 -18.66 0.41 39.81
CA ALA A 813 -18.78 0.22 41.25
C ALA A 813 -19.18 1.55 41.93
N PRO A 814 -19.98 1.52 43.01
CA PRO A 814 -20.46 2.74 43.64
C PRO A 814 -19.34 3.45 44.40
N GLU A 815 -18.91 4.61 43.91
CA GLU A 815 -18.05 5.51 44.68
C GLU A 815 -18.89 6.35 45.66
N ASP A 816 -18.59 6.15 46.94
CA ASP A 816 -19.15 6.91 48.05
C ASP A 816 -18.40 8.24 48.18
N SER A 817 -19.09 9.38 48.15
CA SER A 817 -18.52 10.68 48.56
C SER A 817 -19.58 11.69 48.99
N PRO A 818 -19.32 12.48 50.05
CA PRO A 818 -20.36 13.22 50.77
C PRO A 818 -20.71 14.57 50.14
N ALA A 819 -21.92 15.03 50.47
CA ALA A 819 -22.51 16.27 49.97
C ALA A 819 -21.77 17.56 50.39
N ALA A 820 -21.81 18.55 49.51
CA ALA A 820 -21.65 19.97 49.85
C ALA A 820 -22.81 20.76 49.23
N GLU A 821 -23.49 21.55 50.05
CA GLU A 821 -24.73 22.26 49.69
C GLU A 821 -24.47 23.53 48.85
N ALA A 822 -25.34 23.80 47.86
CA ALA A 822 -25.57 25.14 47.33
C ALA A 822 -27.05 25.28 46.94
N ALA A 823 -27.70 26.35 47.42
CA ALA A 823 -29.17 26.42 47.49
C ALA A 823 -29.88 26.88 46.20
N GLU A 824 -31.07 26.31 46.04
CA GLU A 824 -32.31 26.84 45.46
C GLU A 824 -32.29 28.09 44.55
N ALA A 825 -32.85 27.92 43.35
CA ALA A 825 -33.84 28.86 42.81
C ALA A 825 -34.81 28.13 41.86
N ALA A 826 -35.97 27.70 42.37
CA ALA A 826 -37.15 27.40 41.55
C ALA A 826 -37.98 28.69 41.34
N PRO A 827 -38.93 28.74 40.39
CA PRO A 827 -40.27 28.25 40.75
C PRO A 827 -41.07 27.55 39.61
N GLU A 828 -41.98 26.67 40.05
CA GLU A 828 -43.39 26.47 39.58
C GLU A 828 -43.70 26.28 38.07
N GLY A 829 -44.49 25.29 37.62
CA GLY A 829 -45.06 24.12 38.32
C GLY A 829 -46.33 23.53 37.67
N SER A 830 -46.59 22.23 37.93
CA SER A 830 -47.92 21.56 37.95
C SER A 830 -48.69 21.29 36.62
N PRO A 831 -49.65 20.32 36.57
CA PRO A 831 -49.54 18.90 36.98
C PRO A 831 -50.36 17.89 36.10
N ALA A 832 -50.39 16.61 36.53
CA ALA A 832 -51.36 15.54 36.18
C ALA A 832 -51.22 14.89 34.77
N ALA A 833 -51.50 13.60 34.50
CA ALA A 833 -52.02 12.44 35.27
C ALA A 833 -51.49 11.11 34.60
N GLU A 834 -51.76 9.85 35.00
CA GLU A 834 -52.59 9.24 36.06
C GLU A 834 -52.11 7.80 36.43
N THR A 835 -52.84 7.14 37.35
CA THR A 835 -52.90 5.71 37.79
C THR A 835 -52.33 4.59 36.86
N ALA A 836 -51.50 3.62 37.29
CA ALA A 836 -51.61 2.56 38.34
C ALA A 836 -52.45 1.31 37.92
N PRO A 837 -52.35 0.13 38.58
CA PRO A 837 -51.17 -0.64 39.03
C PRO A 837 -51.27 -2.17 38.73
N GLU A 838 -50.27 -2.99 39.07
CA GLU A 838 -50.50 -4.34 39.64
C GLU A 838 -49.26 -4.89 40.41
N SER A 839 -49.44 -5.96 41.20
CA SER A 839 -48.75 -6.14 42.48
C SER A 839 -48.03 -7.49 42.69
N SER A 840 -46.71 -7.44 42.95
CA SER A 840 -45.96 -8.03 44.10
C SER A 840 -46.17 -9.51 44.54
N PRO A 841 -45.43 -10.03 45.55
CA PRO A 841 -43.96 -10.13 45.70
C PRO A 841 -43.51 -11.57 46.13
N THR A 842 -42.20 -11.78 46.34
CA THR A 842 -41.66 -12.19 47.66
C THR A 842 -40.12 -12.22 47.66
N ALA A 843 -39.52 -11.96 48.82
CA ALA A 843 -38.07 -11.87 49.03
C ALA A 843 -37.63 -12.70 50.24
N GLU A 844 -36.35 -13.08 50.27
CA GLU A 844 -35.66 -13.66 51.43
C GLU A 844 -35.10 -12.56 52.35
N THR A 845 -34.90 -12.88 53.63
CA THR A 845 -33.97 -12.18 54.54
C THR A 845 -33.41 -13.13 55.61
N ALA A 846 -32.08 -13.29 55.66
CA ALA A 846 -31.10 -12.81 56.68
C ALA A 846 -31.53 -12.74 58.20
N PRO A 847 -30.64 -12.45 59.20
CA PRO A 847 -29.22 -12.01 59.10
C PRO A 847 -28.21 -12.52 60.19
N GLU A 848 -26.94 -12.06 60.09
CA GLU A 848 -25.98 -11.60 61.14
C GLU A 848 -25.62 -12.50 62.38
N ASP A 849 -24.45 -12.40 63.07
CA ASP A 849 -23.38 -11.38 63.14
C ASP A 849 -21.99 -11.98 63.58
N SER A 850 -20.97 -11.12 63.73
CA SER A 850 -19.50 -11.34 63.96
C SER A 850 -19.04 -11.13 65.45
N PRO A 851 -17.76 -10.87 65.88
CA PRO A 851 -16.39 -10.88 65.26
C PRO A 851 -15.18 -11.40 66.14
N THR A 852 -13.92 -11.21 65.68
CA THR A 852 -12.59 -11.04 66.43
C THR A 852 -11.95 -12.24 67.21
N ASP A 853 -10.61 -12.43 67.42
CA ASP A 853 -9.33 -11.75 67.05
C ASP A 853 -8.07 -12.70 67.19
N SER A 854 -6.94 -12.35 66.53
CA SER A 854 -5.47 -12.60 66.75
C SER A 854 -4.83 -13.94 67.22
N GLY A 855 -3.64 -14.26 66.67
CA GLY A 855 -2.55 -14.98 67.38
C GLY A 855 -1.63 -15.96 66.61
N ASP A 856 -0.36 -15.61 66.40
CA ASP A 856 0.81 -16.43 65.97
C ASP A 856 2.00 -16.05 66.92
N PRO A 857 3.20 -16.69 67.02
CA PRO A 857 3.83 -17.74 66.20
C PRO A 857 4.56 -18.88 66.99
N ASP A 858 5.33 -19.75 66.30
CA ASP A 858 6.83 -19.82 66.38
C ASP A 858 7.48 -21.20 65.99
N GLN A 859 8.75 -21.13 65.53
CA GLN A 859 9.83 -22.15 65.48
C GLN A 859 9.96 -23.27 64.40
N ALA A 860 11.16 -23.28 63.80
CA ALA A 860 11.84 -24.34 63.01
C ALA A 860 13.09 -24.85 63.84
N PRO A 861 14.19 -25.52 63.35
CA PRO A 861 14.61 -25.86 61.95
C PRO A 861 15.50 -27.15 61.69
N VAL A 862 15.72 -27.50 60.39
CA VAL A 862 16.80 -28.34 59.71
C VAL A 862 17.28 -29.72 60.27
N PRO A 863 18.15 -30.51 59.56
CA PRO A 863 18.29 -30.86 58.13
C PRO A 863 18.38 -32.41 57.87
N ASP A 864 18.29 -32.87 56.60
CA ASP A 864 19.41 -33.55 55.89
C ASP A 864 19.08 -33.93 54.43
N GLN A 865 20.14 -34.09 53.63
CA GLN A 865 20.19 -34.51 52.21
C GLN A 865 20.16 -36.06 52.04
N PRO A 866 20.11 -36.66 50.83
CA PRO A 866 20.34 -36.10 49.48
C PRO A 866 19.18 -36.19 48.48
#